data_AF-A0A1Q2MEQ9-F1
#
_entry.id   AF-A0A1Q2MEQ9-F1
#
_cell.length_a   1.000
_cell.length_b   1.000
_cell.length_c   1.000
_cell.angle_alpha   90.00
_cell.angle_beta   90.00
_cell.angle_gamma   90.00
#
_symmetry.space_group_name_H-M   'P 1'
#
loop_
_entity.id
_entity.type
_entity.pdbx_description
1 polymer ?
#
loop_
_entity_poly.entity_id
_entity_poly.type
_entity_poly.pdbx_seq_one_letter_code
_entity_poly.pdbx_strand_id
1 'polypeptide(L)'
;MIKENIMKSRKLSSQLIFAKSLSRAALLILVLAAIHTVPAGEWPRYIDVYRGSTPKLDGILSKGEYDDASLITGVGGWNEQFVSSGAAKHADLSVKCFIKHDGENLFFAFDITDDVLYGIETDRWAPDENPDHVHDLTKAGFPWFGDGVELLINASYTWPKESGKFNYGDARSWQVVCNHSKSLLGGIGKGGLIQGEQRDSPIAWENHEKWIRSGAMKAVTKVKPDKKGYIAEWMVSPQCLQVDKNKEIFWSPQMGIVKMGLNIGIQDLDYYDTAPQNWGRFHHESWWAGERDYRTEPRQWGTMYVHPDYKITTDFYVSVKGKDTYPGTKRKPFFSIKRAQQAVRELTAAGLKNNITVYIKDGTYNITEPLTFIESDGGNIRYTVTYKAYPGHSPLISGGRTISDWQRVKGNLWKTHIPEVKSGKWLFRDLFKDGRRMTIARYPNIDDSYLYIVDINEEKDTVVLPNPLPEGDYWDSEIVVLHLWAESIAKIRSLEKANLIAENPIGYIGHGALDAQVGRKLYLQNSIEFLDKPQEYFLDRKTGTLFYMAAKGENPNRCEFTAPIADKLIVIEGTKNNPVKNLIIEGISFEYTKWLLPEEGFNEGQSGHWGSEWGKIQSKGLPAAIELKYAEGVKFDGCRLAHTGAHGIGLKRGTRENMILGCDIYDIAGNGVMVGQRMKPCSNEIWFNVDWQDPSDAPYKNRISSNTIIKAAQVMHSCVGVFDAYADGTSITHNLIKDLPYIGISIGFNWGYAPTSQKNTFVSYNEICDNMQLMFDGAGIYTLGLQPGTVISNNFIHDVKNAHGLYTDEGSQLILFENNIVYGVGDCAYQHHHGYNNIFRNNIFADARVNYVRRLREDEKQSFWLDRNIFWITGGRVLNGSWTNGLYKFTDNIYWITRGTYPLQFVDMTHGWIGDWQNMGHDQNGMFANPLFKDPQNRDFTMPADSPAVKAGFKPIYLENAGPIK
;
A
#
# COMPACT_ATOMS: atom_id res chain seq x y z
N MET A 1 52.70 15.17 58.69
CA MET A 1 51.31 15.43 58.25
C MET A 1 51.08 15.44 56.73
N ILE A 2 51.90 16.09 55.88
CA ILE A 2 51.68 16.03 54.41
C ILE A 2 52.16 14.70 53.76
N LYS A 3 53.20 14.04 54.30
CA LYS A 3 53.67 12.72 53.80
C LYS A 3 52.77 11.53 54.20
N GLU A 4 51.99 11.62 55.27
CA GLU A 4 51.08 10.54 55.70
C GLU A 4 49.78 10.49 54.88
N ASN A 5 49.29 11.65 54.43
CA ASN A 5 48.09 11.71 53.58
C ASN A 5 48.35 11.21 52.14
N ILE A 6 49.58 11.32 51.64
CA ILE A 6 49.96 10.78 50.32
C ILE A 6 50.16 9.26 50.35
N MET A 7 50.56 8.67 51.47
CA MET A 7 50.63 7.21 51.62
C MET A 7 49.26 6.54 51.81
N LYS A 8 48.30 7.21 52.48
CA LYS A 8 46.93 6.68 52.61
C LYS A 8 46.16 6.68 51.28
N SER A 9 46.36 7.66 50.39
CA SER A 9 45.68 7.69 49.07
C SER A 9 46.24 6.65 48.08
N ARG A 10 47.55 6.33 48.17
CA ARG A 10 48.17 5.24 47.37
C ARG A 10 47.80 3.82 47.83
N LYS A 11 47.43 3.64 49.11
CA LYS A 11 46.96 2.34 49.63
C LYS A 11 45.48 2.06 49.31
N LEU A 12 44.63 3.10 49.26
CA LEU A 12 43.23 2.94 48.83
C LEU A 12 43.08 2.70 47.31
N SER A 13 43.94 3.30 46.49
CA SER A 13 43.92 3.10 45.03
C SER A 13 44.40 1.71 44.61
N SER A 14 45.38 1.11 45.29
CA SER A 14 45.84 -0.25 44.99
C SER A 14 44.88 -1.35 45.47
N GLN A 15 44.16 -1.15 46.58
CA GLN A 15 43.13 -2.10 47.04
C GLN A 15 41.85 -2.05 46.17
N LEU A 16 41.48 -0.89 45.61
CA LEU A 16 40.36 -0.79 44.67
C LEU A 16 40.66 -1.44 43.30
N ILE A 17 41.92 -1.42 42.86
CA ILE A 17 42.37 -2.06 41.61
C ILE A 17 42.45 -3.59 41.78
N PHE A 18 42.89 -4.08 42.94
CA PHE A 18 42.94 -5.52 43.23
C PHE A 18 41.52 -6.14 43.38
N ALA A 19 40.59 -5.43 44.04
CA ALA A 19 39.19 -5.87 44.15
C ALA A 19 38.41 -5.83 42.82
N LYS A 20 38.76 -4.92 41.89
CA LYS A 20 38.23 -4.91 40.51
C LYS A 20 38.82 -6.00 39.62
N SER A 21 40.01 -6.54 39.95
CA SER A 21 40.63 -7.65 39.20
C SER A 21 40.12 -9.02 39.67
N LEU A 22 39.90 -9.23 40.97
CA LEU A 22 39.36 -10.47 41.52
C LEU A 22 37.87 -10.65 41.24
N SER A 23 37.08 -9.57 41.18
CA SER A 23 35.69 -9.63 40.73
C SER A 23 35.57 -9.87 39.23
N ARG A 24 36.55 -9.46 38.41
CA ARG A 24 36.58 -9.81 36.98
C ARG A 24 37.02 -11.25 36.72
N ALA A 25 37.94 -11.80 37.52
CA ALA A 25 38.40 -13.19 37.37
C ALA A 25 37.38 -14.21 37.93
N ALA A 26 36.73 -13.93 39.06
CA ALA A 26 35.69 -14.80 39.61
C ALA A 26 34.38 -14.76 38.80
N LEU A 27 34.05 -13.60 38.21
CA LEU A 27 32.92 -13.50 37.27
C LEU A 27 33.26 -14.15 35.91
N LEU A 28 34.52 -14.14 35.46
CA LEU A 28 34.93 -14.91 34.28
C LEU A 28 34.81 -16.42 34.50
N ILE A 29 35.19 -16.92 35.68
CA ILE A 29 35.20 -18.38 35.96
C ILE A 29 33.79 -18.92 36.25
N LEU A 30 32.87 -18.12 36.81
CA LEU A 30 31.46 -18.51 36.96
C LEU A 30 30.62 -18.31 35.68
N VAL A 31 31.05 -17.46 34.74
CA VAL A 31 30.44 -17.35 33.40
C VAL A 31 30.93 -18.45 32.45
N LEU A 32 32.09 -19.05 32.71
CA LEU A 32 32.67 -20.14 31.90
C LEU A 32 32.17 -21.56 32.24
N ALA A 33 31.22 -21.70 33.19
CA ALA A 33 30.64 -23.01 33.56
C ALA A 33 29.15 -23.18 33.20
N ALA A 34 28.51 -22.20 32.53
CA ALA A 34 27.23 -22.42 31.87
C ALA A 34 27.49 -22.56 30.38
N ILE A 35 27.41 -23.78 29.86
CA ILE A 35 27.59 -24.11 28.44
C ILE A 35 26.63 -23.25 27.59
N HIS A 36 27.19 -22.35 26.77
CA HIS A 36 26.46 -21.35 25.98
C HIS A 36 25.91 -21.94 24.66
N THR A 37 24.61 -22.25 24.64
CA THR A 37 23.81 -22.38 23.41
C THR A 37 22.96 -21.12 23.23
N VAL A 38 22.96 -20.52 22.04
CA VAL A 38 22.04 -19.41 21.71
C VAL A 38 20.81 -20.02 21.01
N PRO A 39 19.56 -19.66 21.39
CA PRO A 39 18.35 -20.11 20.72
C PRO A 39 18.22 -19.54 19.31
N ALA A 40 17.39 -20.17 18.47
CA ALA A 40 17.08 -19.65 17.15
C ALA A 40 16.48 -18.27 17.17
N GLY A 41 16.94 -17.44 16.25
CA GLY A 41 16.72 -16.02 16.29
C GLY A 41 15.22 -15.82 16.29
N GLU A 42 14.70 -15.06 17.24
CA GLU A 42 13.38 -14.44 17.12
C GLU A 42 13.39 -13.35 16.01
N TRP A 43 14.26 -13.53 15.02
CA TRP A 43 14.63 -12.63 13.97
C TRP A 43 15.12 -13.44 12.74
N PRO A 44 14.66 -13.12 11.51
CA PRO A 44 13.46 -12.34 11.22
C PRO A 44 12.26 -13.30 11.21
N ARG A 45 11.31 -13.16 12.17
CA ARG A 45 9.93 -13.73 12.21
C ARG A 45 9.74 -15.24 12.51
N TYR A 46 8.49 -15.62 12.81
CA TYR A 46 8.07 -16.97 13.24
C TYR A 46 6.70 -17.41 12.65
N ILE A 47 6.39 -18.71 12.73
CA ILE A 47 5.07 -19.30 12.43
C ILE A 47 4.63 -20.29 13.52
N ASP A 48 3.38 -20.20 13.96
CA ASP A 48 2.73 -21.21 14.79
C ASP A 48 2.17 -22.32 13.89
N VAL A 49 2.49 -23.59 14.17
CA VAL A 49 2.03 -24.77 13.42
C VAL A 49 1.21 -25.63 14.37
N TYR A 50 -0.04 -25.91 13.99
CA TYR A 50 -1.00 -26.62 14.83
C TYR A 50 -1.27 -28.03 14.33
N ARG A 51 -1.90 -28.82 15.20
CA ARG A 51 -2.48 -30.09 14.81
C ARG A 51 -3.64 -29.88 13.85
N GLY A 52 -3.70 -30.68 12.81
CA GLY A 52 -4.77 -30.72 11.83
C GLY A 52 -5.08 -32.15 11.39
N SER A 53 -6.03 -32.26 10.48
CA SER A 53 -6.34 -33.47 9.74
C SER A 53 -5.16 -33.91 8.86
N THR A 54 -4.95 -35.21 8.69
CA THR A 54 -3.94 -35.74 7.76
C THR A 54 -4.34 -35.41 6.32
N PRO A 55 -3.52 -34.66 5.56
CA PRO A 55 -3.79 -34.37 4.15
C PRO A 55 -3.45 -35.57 3.26
N LYS A 56 -3.89 -35.54 2.00
CA LYS A 56 -3.58 -36.56 1.00
C LYS A 56 -2.52 -36.03 0.04
N LEU A 57 -1.30 -36.56 0.12
CA LEU A 57 -0.21 -36.21 -0.79
C LEU A 57 -0.48 -36.69 -2.22
N ASP A 58 -1.12 -35.88 -3.05
CA ASP A 58 -1.43 -36.17 -4.46
C ASP A 58 -1.13 -35.02 -5.43
N GLY A 59 -0.51 -33.95 -4.94
CA GLY A 59 -0.15 -32.75 -5.68
C GLY A 59 -1.36 -31.87 -6.01
N ILE A 60 -2.45 -31.94 -5.24
CA ILE A 60 -3.66 -31.14 -5.45
C ILE A 60 -4.08 -30.52 -4.12
N LEU A 61 -4.29 -29.21 -4.06
CA LEU A 61 -4.88 -28.58 -2.89
C LEU A 61 -6.41 -28.63 -2.96
N SER A 62 -7.00 -29.69 -2.40
CA SER A 62 -8.45 -29.84 -2.39
C SER A 62 -9.10 -28.86 -1.41
N LYS A 63 -10.32 -28.40 -1.71
CA LYS A 63 -11.09 -27.53 -0.81
C LYS A 63 -11.27 -28.20 0.57
N GLY A 64 -10.89 -27.53 1.66
CA GLY A 64 -10.99 -28.06 3.01
C GLY A 64 -9.74 -28.81 3.50
N GLU A 65 -8.84 -29.20 2.59
CA GLU A 65 -7.73 -30.11 2.92
C GLU A 65 -6.66 -29.47 3.81
N TYR A 66 -6.37 -28.19 3.60
CA TYR A 66 -5.40 -27.41 4.37
C TYR A 66 -6.04 -26.22 5.10
N ASP A 67 -7.37 -26.21 5.25
CA ASP A 67 -8.10 -25.12 5.94
C ASP A 67 -7.72 -25.00 7.43
N ASP A 68 -7.24 -26.09 8.03
CA ASP A 68 -6.77 -26.18 9.41
C ASP A 68 -5.25 -25.94 9.56
N ALA A 69 -4.55 -25.67 8.45
CA ALA A 69 -3.13 -25.38 8.44
C ALA A 69 -2.82 -23.90 8.71
N SER A 70 -1.59 -23.65 9.12
CA SER A 70 -1.05 -22.30 9.18
C SER A 70 -0.55 -21.88 7.81
N LEU A 71 -0.84 -20.64 7.41
CA LEU A 71 -0.61 -20.16 6.06
C LEU A 71 0.48 -19.07 6.05
N ILE A 72 1.41 -19.19 5.11
CA ILE A 72 2.39 -18.17 4.74
C ILE A 72 2.10 -17.75 3.30
N THR A 73 2.05 -16.45 3.03
CA THR A 73 1.77 -15.89 1.70
C THR A 73 2.89 -14.96 1.25
N GLY A 74 3.43 -15.20 0.06
CA GLY A 74 4.49 -14.40 -0.59
C GLY A 74 5.86 -14.52 0.09
N VAL A 75 6.85 -13.87 -0.51
CA VAL A 75 8.21 -13.70 0.05
C VAL A 75 8.42 -12.33 0.72
N GLY A 76 7.50 -11.39 0.49
CA GLY A 76 7.58 -10.00 0.94
C GLY A 76 7.56 -9.81 2.47
N GLY A 77 8.58 -9.12 2.96
CA GLY A 77 8.80 -8.84 4.38
C GLY A 77 9.76 -9.80 5.08
N TRP A 78 10.15 -10.88 4.40
CA TRP A 78 11.34 -11.71 4.67
C TRP A 78 12.61 -10.85 4.44
N ASN A 79 13.77 -11.04 5.08
CA ASN A 79 15.01 -10.45 4.54
C ASN A 79 15.38 -11.20 3.26
N GLU A 80 14.99 -10.66 2.11
CA GLU A 80 15.29 -11.24 0.79
C GLU A 80 16.76 -10.99 0.42
N GLN A 81 17.52 -12.06 0.19
CA GLN A 81 18.97 -11.97 -0.02
C GLN A 81 19.38 -11.56 -1.44
N PHE A 82 18.53 -11.83 -2.44
CA PHE A 82 18.97 -11.86 -3.84
C PHE A 82 18.18 -10.95 -4.79
N VAL A 83 17.38 -10.00 -4.30
CA VAL A 83 16.88 -8.92 -5.17
C VAL A 83 17.98 -7.87 -5.35
N SER A 84 19.09 -8.25 -5.99
CA SER A 84 20.02 -7.29 -6.55
C SER A 84 19.45 -6.80 -7.89
N SER A 85 19.15 -5.50 -7.95
CA SER A 85 18.94 -4.71 -9.17
C SER A 85 17.53 -4.66 -9.81
N GLY A 86 16.52 -4.18 -9.08
CA GLY A 86 15.45 -3.35 -9.68
C GLY A 86 14.65 -3.97 -10.84
N ALA A 87 14.64 -5.29 -10.99
CA ALA A 87 13.91 -6.01 -12.04
C ALA A 87 13.82 -7.49 -11.66
N ALA A 88 12.86 -7.83 -10.81
CA ALA A 88 12.22 -9.15 -10.83
C ALA A 88 10.77 -8.88 -10.46
N LYS A 89 9.85 -9.25 -11.35
CA LYS A 89 8.42 -8.97 -11.22
C LYS A 89 7.96 -9.65 -9.94
N HIS A 90 7.20 -8.99 -9.05
CA HIS A 90 6.47 -9.72 -8.00
C HIS A 90 5.40 -10.69 -8.58
N ALA A 91 5.23 -10.69 -9.90
CA ALA A 91 4.48 -11.70 -10.66
C ALA A 91 5.28 -13.00 -10.89
N ASP A 92 6.62 -12.95 -10.89
CA ASP A 92 7.49 -14.13 -10.75
C ASP A 92 7.54 -14.46 -9.25
N LEU A 93 7.27 -15.70 -8.87
CA LEU A 93 7.49 -16.25 -7.52
C LEU A 93 6.50 -15.83 -6.42
N SER A 94 5.20 -15.88 -6.67
CA SER A 94 4.21 -15.94 -5.58
C SER A 94 4.03 -17.38 -5.08
N VAL A 95 4.32 -17.59 -3.79
CA VAL A 95 4.12 -18.86 -3.08
C VAL A 95 3.12 -18.70 -1.93
N LYS A 96 2.16 -19.62 -1.83
CA LYS A 96 1.44 -19.87 -0.58
C LYS A 96 1.94 -21.18 0.00
N CYS A 97 2.30 -21.17 1.28
CA CYS A 97 2.77 -22.35 1.98
C CYS A 97 1.88 -22.63 3.18
N PHE A 98 1.30 -23.82 3.20
CA PHE A 98 0.45 -24.32 4.27
C PHE A 98 1.26 -25.29 5.12
N ILE A 99 1.25 -25.11 6.44
CA ILE A 99 2.02 -25.94 7.38
C ILE A 99 1.10 -26.43 8.50
N LYS A 100 1.07 -27.75 8.72
CA LYS A 100 0.35 -28.41 9.84
C LYS A 100 1.02 -29.71 10.23
N HIS A 101 0.62 -30.32 11.33
CA HIS A 101 0.94 -31.73 11.61
C HIS A 101 -0.31 -32.50 12.00
N ASP A 102 -0.35 -33.82 11.83
CA ASP A 102 -1.48 -34.65 12.28
C ASP A 102 -1.28 -35.25 13.69
N GLY A 103 -0.10 -35.00 14.27
CA GLY A 103 0.35 -35.57 15.54
C GLY A 103 1.32 -36.73 15.35
N GLU A 104 1.48 -37.21 14.12
CA GLU A 104 2.48 -38.21 13.74
C GLU A 104 3.49 -37.63 12.77
N ASN A 105 3.10 -36.79 11.82
CA ASN A 105 3.97 -36.21 10.80
C ASN A 105 3.70 -34.72 10.59
N LEU A 106 4.73 -33.99 10.17
CA LEU A 106 4.65 -32.59 9.75
C LEU A 106 4.40 -32.52 8.23
N PHE A 107 3.53 -31.61 7.81
CA PHE A 107 3.14 -31.44 6.41
C PHE A 107 3.33 -30.00 5.95
N PHE A 108 3.85 -29.87 4.74
CA PHE A 108 3.93 -28.65 3.97
C PHE A 108 3.16 -28.82 2.67
N ALA A 109 2.47 -27.77 2.23
CA ALA A 109 1.88 -27.69 0.90
C ALA A 109 2.25 -26.35 0.29
N PHE A 110 2.83 -26.36 -0.90
CA PHE A 110 3.24 -25.17 -1.63
C PHE A 110 2.34 -25.00 -2.85
N ASP A 111 1.71 -23.85 -2.95
CA ASP A 111 1.00 -23.37 -4.12
C ASP A 111 1.85 -22.29 -4.78
N ILE A 112 2.52 -22.66 -5.88
CA ILE A 112 3.48 -21.80 -6.58
C ILE A 112 2.84 -21.37 -7.89
N THR A 113 2.69 -20.05 -8.10
CA THR A 113 2.03 -19.47 -9.27
C THR A 113 3.00 -19.00 -10.35
N ASP A 114 4.27 -19.33 -10.19
CA ASP A 114 5.35 -19.05 -11.13
C ASP A 114 5.14 -19.76 -12.48
N ASP A 115 5.84 -19.41 -13.55
CA ASP A 115 5.85 -20.28 -14.73
C ASP A 115 6.61 -21.59 -14.43
N VAL A 116 6.39 -22.60 -15.28
CA VAL A 116 7.09 -23.89 -15.16
C VAL A 116 8.06 -23.95 -16.32
N LEU A 117 9.33 -23.71 -16.05
CA LEU A 117 10.36 -24.12 -16.99
C LEU A 117 10.38 -25.64 -17.05
N TYR A 118 10.43 -26.14 -18.28
CA TYR A 118 10.79 -27.53 -18.55
C TYR A 118 12.19 -27.73 -17.97
N GLY A 119 12.26 -28.29 -16.75
CA GLY A 119 13.52 -28.47 -16.05
C GLY A 119 14.56 -29.03 -16.99
N ILE A 120 15.69 -28.33 -17.14
CA ILE A 120 16.81 -28.64 -18.02
C ILE A 120 16.36 -29.44 -19.25
N GLU A 121 16.13 -28.80 -20.41
CA GLU A 121 16.07 -29.57 -21.67
C GLU A 121 17.28 -30.50 -21.70
N THR A 122 17.05 -31.80 -21.49
CA THR A 122 18.12 -32.72 -21.12
C THR A 122 19.04 -32.93 -22.31
N ASP A 123 18.48 -32.90 -23.52
CA ASP A 123 19.21 -32.92 -24.78
C ASP A 123 20.03 -31.65 -25.04
N ARG A 124 19.68 -30.51 -24.41
CA ARG A 124 20.37 -29.22 -24.59
C ARG A 124 21.53 -29.01 -23.61
N TRP A 125 21.52 -29.73 -22.48
CA TRP A 125 22.44 -29.51 -21.36
C TRP A 125 23.17 -30.78 -20.90
N ALA A 126 22.82 -31.97 -21.42
CA ALA A 126 23.67 -33.15 -21.35
C ALA A 126 24.69 -33.11 -22.51
N PRO A 127 25.96 -33.48 -22.29
CA PRO A 127 26.90 -33.64 -23.40
C PRO A 127 26.39 -34.71 -24.38
N ASP A 128 26.43 -34.42 -25.70
CA ASP A 128 26.02 -35.33 -26.78
C ASP A 128 26.66 -36.73 -26.70
N GLU A 129 27.79 -36.81 -26.00
CA GLU A 129 28.64 -37.99 -25.95
C GLU A 129 28.16 -39.04 -24.93
N ASN A 130 27.32 -38.69 -23.93
CA ASN A 130 26.93 -39.69 -22.93
C ASN A 130 25.72 -39.35 -21.99
N PRO A 131 24.47 -39.51 -22.44
CA PRO A 131 23.28 -39.24 -21.62
C PRO A 131 23.08 -40.21 -20.44
N ASP A 132 23.66 -41.42 -20.49
CA ASP A 132 23.48 -42.46 -19.44
C ASP A 132 24.40 -42.25 -18.21
N HIS A 133 25.37 -41.32 -18.28
CA HIS A 133 26.34 -41.04 -17.21
C HIS A 133 26.09 -39.71 -16.47
N VAL A 134 24.92 -39.08 -16.64
CA VAL A 134 24.52 -37.87 -15.90
C VAL A 134 24.58 -38.08 -14.38
N HIS A 135 24.45 -39.32 -13.90
CA HIS A 135 24.65 -39.68 -12.50
C HIS A 135 26.11 -39.72 -12.03
N ASP A 136 27.09 -39.87 -12.92
CA ASP A 136 28.51 -39.83 -12.55
C ASP A 136 29.05 -38.39 -12.52
N LEU A 137 28.46 -37.50 -13.34
CA LEU A 137 28.76 -36.06 -13.40
C LEU A 137 28.31 -35.28 -12.15
N THR A 138 27.48 -35.89 -11.30
CA THR A 138 27.05 -35.28 -10.03
C THR A 138 28.20 -35.09 -9.04
N LYS A 139 29.33 -35.81 -9.20
CA LYS A 139 30.56 -35.63 -8.42
C LYS A 139 31.47 -34.51 -8.96
N ALA A 140 31.22 -34.00 -10.17
CA ALA A 140 32.06 -33.03 -10.88
C ALA A 140 31.39 -31.66 -11.12
N GLY A 141 30.12 -31.47 -10.69
CA GLY A 141 29.53 -30.13 -10.56
C GLY A 141 28.57 -29.65 -11.65
N PHE A 142 27.88 -30.51 -12.41
CA PHE A 142 26.83 -30.10 -13.38
C PHE A 142 25.57 -31.00 -13.32
N PRO A 143 24.34 -30.46 -13.53
CA PRO A 143 23.58 -29.85 -12.43
C PRO A 143 22.37 -30.67 -11.90
N TRP A 144 22.03 -30.40 -10.65
CA TRP A 144 20.89 -30.94 -9.87
C TRP A 144 19.69 -30.00 -9.80
N PHE A 145 19.64 -28.96 -10.64
CA PHE A 145 18.80 -27.79 -10.43
C PHE A 145 17.72 -27.65 -11.52
N GLY A 146 16.53 -27.24 -11.09
CA GLY A 146 15.31 -26.99 -11.84
C GLY A 146 14.28 -26.40 -10.88
N ASP A 147 13.15 -25.90 -11.38
CA ASP A 147 12.13 -25.25 -10.54
C ASP A 147 11.73 -26.16 -9.37
N GLY A 148 11.79 -25.60 -8.17
CA GLY A 148 11.73 -26.39 -6.95
C GLY A 148 11.57 -25.58 -5.68
N VAL A 149 11.33 -26.33 -4.60
CA VAL A 149 11.27 -25.80 -3.23
C VAL A 149 12.36 -26.46 -2.42
N GLU A 150 13.15 -25.67 -1.72
CA GLU A 150 14.13 -26.12 -0.76
C GLU A 150 13.63 -25.87 0.66
N LEU A 151 13.55 -26.94 1.47
CA LEU A 151 13.19 -26.84 2.88
C LEU A 151 14.42 -27.00 3.76
N LEU A 152 14.56 -26.11 4.73
CA LEU A 152 15.61 -26.12 5.73
C LEU A 152 14.98 -26.09 7.12
N ILE A 153 15.30 -27.12 7.91
CA ILE A 153 14.77 -27.26 9.27
C ILE A 153 15.93 -27.42 10.24
N ASN A 154 15.93 -26.64 11.33
CA ASN A 154 16.82 -26.84 12.48
C ASN A 154 15.96 -27.29 13.66
N ALA A 155 15.80 -28.60 13.81
CA ALA A 155 14.93 -29.21 14.80
C ALA A 155 15.31 -28.84 16.24
N SER A 156 16.59 -28.58 16.52
CA SER A 156 17.06 -28.24 17.87
C SER A 156 16.85 -26.79 18.30
N TYR A 157 16.44 -25.90 17.38
CA TYR A 157 16.24 -24.46 17.62
C TYR A 157 17.41 -23.78 18.34
N THR A 158 18.62 -24.32 18.35
CA THR A 158 19.75 -23.75 19.07
C THR A 158 21.01 -23.96 18.27
N TRP A 159 22.03 -23.12 18.50
CA TRP A 159 23.36 -23.32 17.92
C TRP A 159 24.47 -22.88 18.89
N PRO A 160 25.70 -23.37 18.69
CA PRO A 160 26.88 -22.92 19.44
C PRO A 160 27.33 -21.52 19.01
N LYS A 161 27.69 -20.67 19.98
CA LYS A 161 28.10 -19.27 19.76
C LYS A 161 29.41 -19.11 18.97
N GLU A 162 30.29 -20.11 18.99
CA GLU A 162 31.65 -20.04 18.44
C GLU A 162 31.81 -20.64 17.04
N SER A 163 30.71 -21.00 16.38
CA SER A 163 30.80 -21.56 15.04
C SER A 163 29.61 -21.15 14.20
N GLY A 164 29.87 -20.48 13.07
CA GLY A 164 29.00 -20.47 11.89
C GLY A 164 28.90 -21.89 11.31
N LYS A 165 28.41 -22.84 12.11
CA LYS A 165 28.24 -24.23 11.69
C LYS A 165 27.05 -24.27 10.76
N PHE A 166 27.40 -24.52 9.50
CA PHE A 166 26.55 -25.00 8.42
C PHE A 166 25.57 -26.09 8.89
N ASN A 167 24.47 -26.22 8.17
CA ASN A 167 23.51 -27.32 8.28
C ASN A 167 24.20 -28.70 8.42
N TYR A 168 23.81 -29.53 9.39
CA TYR A 168 24.50 -30.79 9.72
C TYR A 168 24.10 -32.01 8.87
N GLY A 169 22.89 -32.03 8.31
CA GLY A 169 22.35 -33.19 7.58
C GLY A 169 22.11 -34.44 8.43
N ASP A 170 22.02 -34.32 9.76
CA ASP A 170 21.94 -35.45 10.69
C ASP A 170 20.74 -35.40 11.65
N ALA A 171 19.60 -34.93 11.13
CA ALA A 171 18.31 -34.72 11.80
C ALA A 171 18.25 -33.55 12.78
N ARG A 172 19.39 -33.04 13.26
CA ARG A 172 19.44 -31.82 14.10
C ARG A 172 19.18 -30.57 13.26
N SER A 173 19.76 -30.57 12.07
CA SER A 173 19.32 -29.73 10.95
C SER A 173 19.52 -30.49 9.64
N TRP A 174 18.74 -30.13 8.63
CA TRP A 174 18.86 -30.66 7.27
C TRP A 174 18.33 -29.64 6.26
N GLN A 175 18.69 -29.87 4.99
CA GLN A 175 18.31 -29.08 3.84
C GLN A 175 18.07 -30.07 2.71
N VAL A 176 16.84 -30.13 2.23
CA VAL A 176 16.41 -31.09 1.20
C VAL A 176 15.66 -30.30 0.13
N VAL A 177 15.74 -30.76 -1.10
CA VAL A 177 15.07 -30.10 -2.24
C VAL A 177 13.95 -31.00 -2.75
N CYS A 178 12.79 -30.39 -2.99
CA CYS A 178 11.69 -30.95 -3.74
C CYS A 178 11.67 -30.31 -5.12
N ASN A 179 12.00 -31.08 -6.15
CA ASN A 179 12.09 -30.60 -7.52
C ASN A 179 10.86 -31.04 -8.34
N HIS A 180 10.38 -30.21 -9.25
CA HIS A 180 9.22 -30.56 -10.06
C HIS A 180 9.54 -31.57 -11.19
N SER A 181 10.77 -31.59 -11.68
CA SER A 181 11.18 -32.35 -12.89
C SER A 181 12.01 -33.60 -12.60
N LYS A 182 12.58 -33.75 -11.39
CA LYS A 182 13.48 -34.86 -11.03
C LYS A 182 13.28 -35.30 -9.58
N SER A 183 13.49 -36.58 -9.31
CA SER A 183 13.52 -37.12 -7.94
C SER A 183 14.44 -38.33 -7.81
N LEU A 184 14.86 -38.62 -6.58
CA LEU A 184 15.67 -39.80 -6.26
C LEU A 184 14.95 -41.12 -6.57
N LEU A 185 13.63 -41.16 -6.35
CA LEU A 185 12.82 -42.37 -6.53
C LEU A 185 12.27 -42.49 -7.96
N GLY A 186 12.00 -41.37 -8.61
CA GLY A 186 11.37 -41.33 -9.93
C GLY A 186 12.34 -41.15 -11.10
N GLY A 187 13.57 -40.68 -10.84
CA GLY A 187 14.53 -40.30 -11.88
C GLY A 187 14.19 -38.97 -12.54
N ILE A 188 14.72 -38.75 -13.75
CA ILE A 188 14.43 -37.58 -14.59
C ILE A 188 13.01 -37.69 -15.15
N GLY A 189 12.29 -36.56 -15.24
CA GLY A 189 10.90 -36.47 -15.70
C GLY A 189 9.85 -36.79 -14.65
N LYS A 190 10.26 -37.10 -13.42
CA LYS A 190 9.36 -37.37 -12.29
C LYS A 190 9.77 -36.55 -11.08
N GLY A 191 9.00 -35.50 -10.78
CA GLY A 191 9.23 -34.65 -9.62
C GLY A 191 9.12 -35.35 -8.27
N GLY A 192 9.72 -34.75 -7.26
CA GLY A 192 9.79 -35.25 -5.90
C GLY A 192 11.11 -34.86 -5.22
N LEU A 193 11.48 -35.61 -4.18
CA LEU A 193 12.65 -35.28 -3.35
C LEU A 193 13.98 -35.72 -3.95
N ILE A 194 15.00 -34.89 -3.77
CA ILE A 194 16.42 -35.20 -4.01
C ILE A 194 17.24 -34.84 -2.76
N GLN A 195 18.41 -35.46 -2.59
CA GLN A 195 19.32 -35.13 -1.50
C GLN A 195 19.77 -33.65 -1.59
N GLY A 196 19.77 -32.92 -0.47
CA GLY A 196 20.30 -31.55 -0.39
C GLY A 196 21.66 -31.45 0.33
N GLU A 197 22.09 -30.23 0.68
CA GLU A 197 23.37 -29.94 1.35
C GLU A 197 23.42 -30.43 2.82
N GLN A 198 24.55 -30.81 3.42
CA GLN A 198 25.97 -30.75 3.00
C GLN A 198 26.40 -31.93 2.12
N ARG A 199 26.66 -31.67 0.83
CA ARG A 199 26.96 -32.74 -0.15
C ARG A 199 28.34 -33.38 0.03
N ASP A 200 29.26 -32.68 0.67
CA ASP A 200 30.60 -33.14 1.01
C ASP A 200 30.64 -34.02 2.27
N SER A 201 29.52 -34.14 2.99
CA SER A 201 29.37 -35.00 4.16
C SER A 201 28.70 -36.32 3.75
N PRO A 202 29.43 -37.46 3.74
CA PRO A 202 28.85 -38.77 3.43
C PRO A 202 27.69 -39.13 4.36
N ILE A 203 27.77 -38.73 5.63
CA ILE A 203 26.73 -38.98 6.63
C ILE A 203 25.46 -38.20 6.29
N ALA A 204 25.57 -36.92 5.92
CA ALA A 204 24.42 -36.11 5.53
C ALA A 204 23.74 -36.70 4.28
N TRP A 205 24.56 -37.06 3.29
CA TRP A 205 24.10 -37.67 2.06
C TRP A 205 23.33 -38.98 2.29
N GLU A 206 23.92 -39.91 3.04
CA GLU A 206 23.31 -41.19 3.38
C GLU A 206 22.02 -41.03 4.18
N ASN A 207 21.95 -40.07 5.10
CA ASN A 207 20.75 -39.78 5.87
C ASN A 207 19.61 -39.25 4.98
N HIS A 208 19.89 -38.26 4.13
CA HIS A 208 18.90 -37.72 3.19
C HIS A 208 18.34 -38.83 2.28
N GLU A 209 19.24 -39.63 1.70
CA GLU A 209 18.87 -40.77 0.87
C GLU A 209 18.01 -41.79 1.63
N LYS A 210 18.42 -42.15 2.85
CA LYS A 210 17.68 -43.07 3.71
C LYS A 210 16.28 -42.55 4.05
N TRP A 211 16.12 -41.27 4.38
CA TRP A 211 14.82 -40.69 4.70
C TRP A 211 13.87 -40.70 3.50
N ILE A 212 14.37 -40.39 2.31
CA ILE A 212 13.58 -40.44 1.08
C ILE A 212 13.19 -41.89 0.75
N ARG A 213 14.15 -42.83 0.75
CA ARG A 213 13.90 -44.24 0.38
C ARG A 213 13.00 -44.99 1.37
N SER A 214 13.12 -44.68 2.66
CA SER A 214 12.25 -45.27 3.69
C SER A 214 10.84 -44.66 3.73
N GLY A 215 10.63 -43.53 3.05
CA GLY A 215 9.39 -42.76 3.12
C GLY A 215 9.23 -41.95 4.41
N ALA A 216 10.32 -41.75 5.17
CA ALA A 216 10.37 -40.80 6.28
C ALA A 216 10.16 -39.35 5.82
N MET A 217 10.60 -39.06 4.60
CA MET A 217 10.22 -37.87 3.86
C MET A 217 9.56 -38.29 2.56
N LYS A 218 8.43 -37.68 2.23
CA LYS A 218 7.72 -37.91 0.97
C LYS A 218 7.30 -36.57 0.40
N ALA A 219 7.46 -36.38 -0.89
CA ALA A 219 6.81 -35.28 -1.57
C ALA A 219 6.22 -35.71 -2.91
N VAL A 220 5.14 -35.04 -3.28
CA VAL A 220 4.48 -35.17 -4.58
C VAL A 220 4.42 -33.78 -5.19
N THR A 221 4.81 -33.66 -6.46
CA THR A 221 4.69 -32.40 -7.21
C THR A 221 3.80 -32.59 -8.42
N LYS A 222 3.04 -31.54 -8.77
CA LYS A 222 2.13 -31.57 -9.92
C LYS A 222 1.98 -30.20 -10.56
N VAL A 223 2.17 -30.12 -11.87
CA VAL A 223 1.90 -28.91 -12.65
C VAL A 223 0.43 -28.56 -12.59
N LYS A 224 0.11 -27.28 -12.45
CA LYS A 224 -1.26 -26.79 -12.53
C LYS A 224 -1.83 -26.96 -13.94
N PRO A 225 -3.16 -27.13 -14.09
CA PRO A 225 -3.77 -27.34 -15.40
C PRO A 225 -3.48 -26.24 -16.43
N ASP A 226 -3.28 -25.00 -15.98
CA ASP A 226 -2.95 -23.83 -16.82
C ASP A 226 -1.45 -23.71 -17.15
N LYS A 227 -0.62 -24.60 -16.61
CA LYS A 227 0.85 -24.59 -16.70
C LYS A 227 1.51 -23.33 -16.14
N LYS A 228 0.80 -22.58 -15.28
CA LYS A 228 1.32 -21.43 -14.55
C LYS A 228 1.58 -21.82 -13.11
N GLY A 229 2.56 -22.73 -12.99
CA GLY A 229 3.14 -23.16 -11.74
C GLY A 229 2.80 -24.59 -11.36
N TYR A 230 3.14 -24.95 -10.14
CA TYR A 230 3.00 -26.31 -9.63
C TYR A 230 2.61 -26.31 -8.16
N ILE A 231 2.03 -27.43 -7.74
CA ILE A 231 1.79 -27.74 -6.34
C ILE A 231 2.86 -28.72 -5.88
N ALA A 232 3.41 -28.51 -4.69
CA ALA A 232 4.27 -29.47 -4.01
C ALA A 232 3.70 -29.77 -2.62
N GLU A 233 3.35 -31.02 -2.35
CA GLU A 233 2.94 -31.46 -1.01
C GLU A 233 4.05 -32.34 -0.42
N TRP A 234 4.46 -32.05 0.81
CA TRP A 234 5.62 -32.65 1.44
C TRP A 234 5.31 -33.06 2.88
N MET A 235 5.48 -34.35 3.19
CA MET A 235 5.44 -34.91 4.55
C MET A 235 6.84 -35.18 5.10
N VAL A 236 7.04 -34.81 6.36
CA VAL A 236 8.26 -35.05 7.15
C VAL A 236 7.91 -35.79 8.44
N SER A 237 8.53 -36.96 8.62
CA SER A 237 8.36 -37.79 9.81
C SER A 237 9.22 -37.29 10.99
N PRO A 238 8.79 -37.48 12.25
CA PRO A 238 9.53 -37.17 13.47
C PRO A 238 10.98 -37.64 13.50
N GLN A 239 11.28 -38.80 12.91
CA GLN A 239 12.64 -39.34 12.89
C GLN A 239 13.63 -38.50 12.07
N CYS A 240 13.14 -37.51 11.32
CA CYS A 240 13.96 -36.51 10.64
C CYS A 240 14.18 -35.24 11.49
N LEU A 241 13.56 -35.14 12.67
CA LEU A 241 13.46 -33.92 13.47
C LEU A 241 14.05 -34.14 14.88
N GLN A 242 15.37 -34.26 14.99
CA GLN A 242 16.05 -34.49 16.26
C GLN A 242 16.20 -33.17 17.06
N VAL A 243 15.53 -33.08 18.19
CA VAL A 243 15.49 -31.86 19.03
C VAL A 243 16.62 -31.79 20.06
N ASP A 244 17.17 -32.93 20.50
CA ASP A 244 18.35 -32.99 21.41
C ASP A 244 19.45 -33.88 20.81
N LYS A 245 20.59 -33.26 20.51
CA LYS A 245 21.74 -33.92 19.90
C LYS A 245 22.42 -34.96 20.79
N ASN A 246 22.24 -34.88 22.11
CA ASN A 246 22.96 -35.73 23.06
C ASN A 246 22.12 -36.94 23.52
N LYS A 247 20.85 -37.03 23.11
CA LYS A 247 19.89 -37.99 23.70
C LYS A 247 19.02 -38.75 22.70
N GLU A 248 19.28 -38.64 21.39
CA GLU A 248 18.44 -39.24 20.33
C GLU A 248 16.94 -38.92 20.51
N ILE A 249 16.63 -37.69 20.94
CA ILE A 249 15.26 -37.24 21.17
C ILE A 249 14.72 -36.61 19.88
N PHE A 250 13.66 -37.18 19.34
CA PHE A 250 12.97 -36.71 18.13
C PHE A 250 11.65 -36.02 18.49
N TRP A 251 11.28 -35.00 17.72
CA TRP A 251 10.06 -34.24 17.95
C TRP A 251 8.83 -35.15 18.12
N SER A 252 8.01 -34.85 19.11
CA SER A 252 6.69 -35.45 19.23
C SER A 252 5.72 -34.46 19.88
N PRO A 253 4.39 -34.56 19.64
CA PRO A 253 3.42 -33.68 20.28
C PRO A 253 3.42 -33.77 21.81
N GLN A 254 3.88 -34.88 22.39
CA GLN A 254 3.92 -35.05 23.85
C GLN A 254 4.95 -34.12 24.53
N MET A 255 5.82 -33.47 23.77
CA MET A 255 6.79 -32.51 24.27
C MET A 255 6.20 -31.14 24.60
N GLY A 256 4.92 -30.90 24.29
CA GLY A 256 4.31 -29.58 24.38
C GLY A 256 4.71 -28.71 23.17
N ILE A 257 4.80 -27.39 23.36
CA ILE A 257 5.21 -26.49 22.28
C ILE A 257 6.71 -26.65 22.02
N VAL A 258 7.07 -27.09 20.81
CA VAL A 258 8.46 -27.25 20.39
C VAL A 258 8.82 -26.15 19.40
N LYS A 259 9.95 -25.48 19.62
CA LYS A 259 10.50 -24.52 18.66
C LYS A 259 11.44 -25.24 17.70
N MET A 260 11.44 -24.86 16.43
CA MET A 260 12.37 -25.32 15.40
C MET A 260 12.79 -24.13 14.53
N GLY A 261 14.00 -24.14 13.98
CA GLY A 261 14.37 -23.19 12.93
C GLY A 261 13.72 -23.60 11.61
N LEU A 262 13.22 -22.65 10.84
CA LEU A 262 12.61 -22.85 9.52
C LEU A 262 13.17 -21.81 8.54
N ASN A 263 13.59 -22.29 7.38
CA ASN A 263 13.81 -21.48 6.20
C ASN A 263 13.24 -22.22 4.98
N ILE A 264 12.88 -21.48 3.95
CA ILE A 264 12.37 -22.01 2.68
C ILE A 264 13.03 -21.24 1.54
N GLY A 265 13.64 -21.97 0.62
CA GLY A 265 14.14 -21.45 -0.65
C GLY A 265 13.15 -21.74 -1.76
N ILE A 266 12.80 -20.74 -2.55
CA ILE A 266 12.13 -20.91 -3.84
C ILE A 266 13.20 -20.78 -4.91
N GLN A 267 13.29 -21.80 -5.77
CA GLN A 267 14.29 -21.88 -6.83
C GLN A 267 13.61 -21.65 -8.17
N ASP A 268 14.09 -20.65 -8.89
CA ASP A 268 13.63 -20.26 -10.23
C ASP A 268 14.82 -19.96 -11.17
N LEU A 269 14.70 -20.46 -12.40
CA LEU A 269 15.78 -20.70 -13.35
C LEU A 269 15.56 -20.03 -14.70
N ASP A 270 15.09 -18.78 -14.72
CA ASP A 270 14.89 -18.02 -15.95
C ASP A 270 16.17 -17.44 -16.60
N TYR A 271 16.46 -17.85 -17.85
CA TYR A 271 17.41 -17.24 -18.81
C TYR A 271 18.95 -17.26 -18.54
N TYR A 272 19.72 -16.95 -19.58
CA TYR A 272 21.20 -17.01 -19.63
C TYR A 272 21.83 -15.63 -19.28
N ASP A 273 22.63 -15.53 -18.21
CA ASP A 273 23.56 -14.41 -18.01
C ASP A 273 24.99 -14.82 -18.39
N THR A 274 25.72 -13.91 -19.03
CA THR A 274 27.08 -14.11 -19.56
C THR A 274 28.18 -13.56 -18.64
N ALA A 275 27.83 -13.09 -17.43
CA ALA A 275 28.78 -12.55 -16.47
C ALA A 275 29.78 -13.63 -15.97
N PRO A 276 31.12 -13.40 -16.07
CA PRO A 276 32.15 -14.37 -15.68
C PRO A 276 32.17 -14.77 -14.20
N GLN A 277 31.46 -14.02 -13.36
CA GLN A 277 31.41 -14.18 -11.90
C GLN A 277 30.35 -15.23 -11.47
N ASN A 278 29.42 -15.60 -12.37
CA ASN A 278 28.26 -16.42 -12.03
C ASN A 278 28.55 -17.91 -12.26
N TRP A 279 29.33 -18.52 -11.34
CA TRP A 279 29.53 -19.97 -11.28
C TRP A 279 28.21 -20.66 -10.87
N GLY A 280 27.25 -20.75 -11.79
CA GLY A 280 25.97 -21.44 -11.58
C GLY A 280 24.87 -21.08 -12.56
N ARG A 281 24.85 -19.84 -13.10
CA ARG A 281 23.79 -19.34 -14.02
C ARG A 281 22.36 -19.44 -13.46
N PHE A 282 22.19 -19.40 -12.13
CA PHE A 282 20.87 -19.31 -11.47
C PHE A 282 20.41 -17.84 -11.47
N HIS A 283 19.13 -17.59 -11.79
CA HIS A 283 18.62 -16.21 -11.82
C HIS A 283 17.84 -15.82 -10.57
N HIS A 284 17.00 -16.66 -9.96
CA HIS A 284 16.29 -16.25 -8.75
C HIS A 284 16.21 -17.36 -7.70
N GLU A 285 17.04 -17.27 -6.66
CA GLU A 285 16.82 -18.00 -5.40
C GLU A 285 16.30 -17.02 -4.34
N SER A 286 15.04 -17.15 -3.97
CA SER A 286 14.45 -16.35 -2.90
C SER A 286 14.35 -17.17 -1.62
N TRP A 287 14.96 -16.66 -0.55
CA TRP A 287 14.92 -17.28 0.76
C TRP A 287 13.94 -16.56 1.66
N TRP A 288 13.19 -17.34 2.43
CA TRP A 288 12.23 -16.80 3.38
C TRP A 288 12.90 -16.10 4.57
N ALA A 289 14.03 -16.59 5.06
CA ALA A 289 14.72 -16.00 6.21
C ALA A 289 16.25 -16.09 6.06
N GLY A 290 16.92 -14.93 6.03
CA GLY A 290 18.35 -14.82 6.34
C GLY A 290 19.07 -13.68 5.66
N GLU A 291 20.32 -13.42 6.04
CA GLU A 291 21.21 -12.42 5.43
C GLU A 291 21.98 -12.96 4.22
N ARG A 292 22.21 -12.10 3.21
CA ARG A 292 22.96 -12.43 1.98
C ARG A 292 24.26 -13.19 2.31
N ASP A 293 24.49 -14.29 1.58
CA ASP A 293 25.64 -15.19 1.73
C ASP A 293 25.64 -16.08 2.99
N TYR A 294 24.59 -16.02 3.82
CA TYR A 294 24.47 -16.80 5.06
C TYR A 294 23.36 -17.87 5.03
N ARG A 295 23.09 -18.44 3.84
CA ARG A 295 21.99 -19.41 3.57
C ARG A 295 21.89 -20.57 4.58
N THR A 296 23.02 -21.14 4.96
CA THR A 296 23.12 -22.35 5.80
C THR A 296 23.34 -22.03 7.27
N GLU A 297 23.35 -20.76 7.67
CA GLU A 297 23.53 -20.38 9.06
C GLU A 297 22.20 -20.49 9.81
N PRO A 298 22.03 -21.46 10.73
CA PRO A 298 20.74 -21.67 11.39
C PRO A 298 20.29 -20.47 12.23
N ARG A 299 21.21 -19.54 12.54
CA ARG A 299 20.91 -18.28 13.24
C ARG A 299 20.17 -17.24 12.44
N GLN A 300 20.16 -17.41 11.13
CA GLN A 300 19.49 -16.54 10.18
C GLN A 300 18.09 -17.07 9.82
N TRP A 301 17.75 -18.29 10.26
CA TRP A 301 16.46 -18.92 9.96
C TRP A 301 15.37 -18.40 10.88
N GLY A 302 14.13 -18.36 10.38
CA GLY A 302 12.94 -18.02 11.16
C GLY A 302 12.60 -19.12 12.18
N THR A 303 11.59 -18.88 13.01
CA THR A 303 11.16 -19.85 14.04
C THR A 303 9.82 -20.50 13.71
N MET A 304 9.74 -21.82 13.72
CA MET A 304 8.48 -22.58 13.72
C MET A 304 8.15 -23.04 15.14
N TYR A 305 6.98 -22.65 15.66
CA TYR A 305 6.42 -23.07 16.94
C TYR A 305 5.40 -24.18 16.70
N VAL A 306 5.78 -25.43 16.95
CA VAL A 306 4.92 -26.59 16.74
C VAL A 306 4.10 -26.85 18.01
N HIS A 307 2.79 -26.63 17.94
CA HIS A 307 1.83 -26.78 19.04
C HIS A 307 1.24 -28.18 19.08
N PRO A 308 1.08 -28.83 20.24
CA PRO A 308 0.57 -30.19 20.29
C PRO A 308 -0.94 -30.31 19.94
N ASP A 309 -1.65 -29.19 20.03
CA ASP A 309 -3.11 -29.12 19.98
C ASP A 309 -3.63 -28.65 18.62
N TYR A 310 -4.91 -28.93 18.35
CA TYR A 310 -5.62 -28.34 17.21
C TYR A 310 -5.72 -26.83 17.36
N LYS A 311 -5.74 -26.11 16.23
CA LYS A 311 -6.04 -24.69 16.22
C LYS A 311 -7.46 -24.48 16.75
N ILE A 312 -7.58 -24.05 18.00
CA ILE A 312 -8.87 -23.63 18.55
C ILE A 312 -9.15 -22.25 17.96
N THR A 313 -10.34 -22.00 17.42
CA THR A 313 -10.86 -20.65 17.18
C THR A 313 -12.11 -20.47 18.01
N THR A 314 -12.33 -19.27 18.54
CA THR A 314 -13.61 -18.93 19.16
C THR A 314 -14.45 -18.17 18.15
N ASP A 315 -15.59 -18.74 17.76
CA ASP A 315 -16.42 -18.16 16.71
C ASP A 315 -17.70 -17.52 17.27
N PHE A 316 -17.94 -16.26 16.90
CA PHE A 316 -19.21 -15.56 17.11
C PHE A 316 -19.91 -15.29 15.78
N TYR A 317 -21.22 -15.13 15.83
CA TYR A 317 -22.07 -14.89 14.67
C TYR A 317 -23.00 -13.71 14.94
N VAL A 318 -23.08 -12.80 13.98
CA VAL A 318 -23.94 -11.60 14.01
C VAL A 318 -24.94 -11.68 12.86
N SER A 319 -26.20 -11.30 13.11
CA SER A 319 -27.28 -11.31 12.12
C SER A 319 -28.33 -10.27 12.50
N VAL A 320 -28.85 -9.53 11.52
CA VAL A 320 -30.02 -8.64 11.73
C VAL A 320 -31.29 -9.39 12.18
N LYS A 321 -31.30 -10.72 12.11
CA LYS A 321 -32.36 -11.60 12.64
C LYS A 321 -32.04 -12.19 14.03
N GLY A 322 -30.89 -11.82 14.61
CA GLY A 322 -30.40 -12.30 15.91
C GLY A 322 -31.00 -11.57 17.11
N LYS A 323 -30.43 -11.79 18.30
CA LYS A 323 -30.74 -11.04 19.54
C LYS A 323 -29.46 -10.87 20.37
N ASP A 324 -29.26 -9.71 20.99
CA ASP A 324 -28.05 -9.47 21.80
C ASP A 324 -28.04 -10.21 23.15
N THR A 325 -29.18 -10.78 23.53
CA THR A 325 -29.30 -11.71 24.67
C THR A 325 -28.91 -13.15 24.31
N TYR A 326 -28.66 -13.46 23.04
CA TYR A 326 -28.18 -14.77 22.61
C TYR A 326 -26.69 -14.94 22.86
N PRO A 327 -26.17 -16.19 22.89
CA PRO A 327 -24.75 -16.46 23.13
C PRO A 327 -23.83 -16.22 21.93
N GLY A 328 -24.34 -15.69 20.80
CA GLY A 328 -23.51 -15.44 19.61
C GLY A 328 -23.14 -16.68 18.80
N THR A 329 -23.80 -17.81 19.02
CA THR A 329 -23.55 -19.05 18.25
C THR A 329 -24.19 -18.99 16.85
N LYS A 330 -23.77 -19.85 15.92
CA LYS A 330 -24.34 -19.93 14.56
C LYS A 330 -25.87 -20.04 14.53
N ARG A 331 -26.46 -20.78 15.47
CA ARG A 331 -27.92 -20.99 15.61
C ARG A 331 -28.62 -19.88 16.39
N LYS A 332 -27.92 -19.23 17.32
CA LYS A 332 -28.42 -18.11 18.13
C LYS A 332 -27.42 -16.95 18.04
N PRO A 333 -27.39 -16.23 16.91
CA PRO A 333 -26.41 -15.16 16.67
C PRO A 333 -26.78 -13.89 17.45
N PHE A 334 -25.78 -13.06 17.73
CA PHE A 334 -25.99 -11.71 18.21
C PHE A 334 -26.76 -10.88 17.16
N PHE A 335 -27.47 -9.85 17.62
CA PHE A 335 -28.13 -8.90 16.74
C PHE A 335 -27.15 -7.84 16.23
N SER A 336 -26.34 -7.27 17.13
CA SER A 336 -25.43 -6.17 16.85
C SER A 336 -23.97 -6.58 16.84
N ILE A 337 -23.18 -5.88 16.03
CA ILE A 337 -21.71 -5.99 16.03
C ILE A 337 -21.14 -5.52 17.37
N LYS A 338 -21.75 -4.51 17.99
CA LYS A 338 -21.36 -4.00 19.31
C LYS A 338 -21.44 -5.08 20.40
N ARG A 339 -22.47 -5.94 20.36
CA ARG A 339 -22.54 -7.07 21.31
C ARG A 339 -21.44 -8.10 21.06
N ALA A 340 -21.07 -8.34 19.80
CA ALA A 340 -19.94 -9.20 19.46
C ALA A 340 -18.61 -8.60 19.96
N GLN A 341 -18.38 -7.29 19.80
CA GLN A 341 -17.22 -6.59 20.38
C GLN A 341 -17.15 -6.81 21.89
N GLN A 342 -18.27 -6.68 22.61
CA GLN A 342 -18.28 -6.96 24.04
C GLN A 342 -17.87 -8.40 24.37
N ALA A 343 -18.35 -9.39 23.61
CA ALA A 343 -17.96 -10.80 23.80
C ALA A 343 -16.47 -11.04 23.50
N VAL A 344 -15.91 -10.37 22.49
CA VAL A 344 -14.47 -10.38 22.21
C VAL A 344 -13.70 -9.81 23.40
N ARG A 345 -14.08 -8.62 23.90
CA ARG A 345 -13.41 -7.98 25.05
C ARG A 345 -13.43 -8.85 26.30
N GLU A 346 -14.52 -9.56 26.56
CA GLU A 346 -14.63 -10.53 27.66
C GLU A 346 -13.57 -11.64 27.55
N LEU A 347 -13.32 -12.15 26.33
CA LEU A 347 -12.29 -13.16 26.08
C LEU A 347 -10.87 -12.59 26.12
N THR A 348 -10.65 -11.41 25.54
CA THR A 348 -9.33 -10.75 25.58
C THR A 348 -8.91 -10.42 27.00
N ALA A 349 -9.84 -9.92 27.83
CA ALA A 349 -9.61 -9.64 29.25
C ALA A 349 -9.30 -10.91 30.07
N ALA A 350 -9.82 -12.07 29.66
CA ALA A 350 -9.51 -13.36 30.28
C ALA A 350 -8.15 -13.95 29.86
N GLY A 351 -7.43 -13.26 28.97
CA GLY A 351 -6.19 -13.72 28.35
C GLY A 351 -6.48 -14.52 27.09
N LEU A 352 -6.22 -13.90 25.93
CA LEU A 352 -6.44 -14.50 24.62
C LEU A 352 -5.57 -15.76 24.43
N LYS A 353 -6.22 -16.90 24.18
CA LYS A 353 -5.57 -18.23 24.02
C LYS A 353 -5.74 -18.83 22.62
N ASN A 354 -6.51 -18.17 21.76
CA ASN A 354 -6.80 -18.59 20.40
C ASN A 354 -7.22 -17.40 19.55
N ASN A 355 -7.29 -17.60 18.23
CA ASN A 355 -7.91 -16.62 17.34
C ASN A 355 -9.41 -16.53 17.61
N ILE A 356 -9.97 -15.33 17.50
CA ILE A 356 -11.42 -15.10 17.57
C ILE A 356 -11.91 -14.68 16.19
N THR A 357 -13.00 -15.29 15.72
CA THR A 357 -13.65 -14.91 14.46
C THR A 357 -15.10 -14.51 14.70
N VAL A 358 -15.47 -13.30 14.28
CA VAL A 358 -16.84 -12.79 14.30
C VAL A 358 -17.36 -12.82 12.86
N TYR A 359 -18.25 -13.76 12.57
CA TYR A 359 -18.92 -13.88 11.28
C TYR A 359 -20.16 -12.97 11.22
N ILE A 360 -20.23 -12.10 10.23
CA ILE A 360 -21.33 -11.17 10.01
C ILE A 360 -22.14 -11.63 8.80
N LYS A 361 -23.42 -11.94 9.00
CA LYS A 361 -24.34 -12.38 7.93
C LYS A 361 -24.93 -11.19 7.18
N ASP A 362 -25.59 -11.45 6.06
CA ASP A 362 -26.28 -10.41 5.28
C ASP A 362 -27.23 -9.57 6.12
N GLY A 363 -27.22 -8.28 5.80
CA GLY A 363 -28.10 -7.27 6.35
C GLY A 363 -27.43 -5.91 6.37
N THR A 364 -28.27 -4.88 6.49
CA THR A 364 -27.82 -3.52 6.77
C THR A 364 -27.82 -3.29 8.26
N TYR A 365 -26.63 -3.07 8.81
CA TYR A 365 -26.37 -2.76 10.21
C TYR A 365 -26.27 -1.24 10.36
N ASN A 366 -27.44 -0.60 10.58
CA ASN A 366 -27.52 0.85 10.74
C ASN A 366 -26.88 1.28 12.06
N ILE A 367 -26.01 2.29 11.98
CA ILE A 367 -25.35 2.92 13.12
C ILE A 367 -25.55 4.43 13.08
N THR A 368 -25.67 5.05 14.25
CA THR A 368 -25.69 6.50 14.41
C THR A 368 -24.39 7.03 15.01
N GLU A 369 -23.58 6.14 15.58
CA GLU A 369 -22.30 6.39 16.23
C GLU A 369 -21.29 5.34 15.73
N PRO A 370 -19.99 5.67 15.64
CA PRO A 370 -18.98 4.76 15.15
C PRO A 370 -18.85 3.50 16.02
N LEU A 371 -18.47 2.39 15.39
CA LEU A 371 -17.97 1.22 16.10
C LEU A 371 -16.51 1.48 16.49
N THR A 372 -16.27 1.73 17.78
CA THR A 372 -14.94 1.97 18.33
C THR A 372 -14.28 0.67 18.77
N PHE A 373 -13.12 0.37 18.20
CA PHE A 373 -12.21 -0.71 18.56
C PHE A 373 -11.05 -0.13 19.37
N ILE A 374 -10.86 -0.65 20.58
CA ILE A 374 -9.74 -0.32 21.48
C ILE A 374 -8.80 -1.51 21.61
N GLU A 375 -7.77 -1.40 22.45
CA GLU A 375 -6.77 -2.46 22.62
C GLU A 375 -7.39 -3.85 22.90
N SER A 376 -8.41 -3.91 23.76
CA SER A 376 -9.12 -5.16 24.09
C SER A 376 -9.98 -5.77 22.97
N ASP A 377 -10.17 -5.06 21.86
CA ASP A 377 -10.82 -5.61 20.66
C ASP A 377 -9.81 -6.20 19.67
N GLY A 378 -8.52 -5.92 19.87
CA GLY A 378 -7.43 -6.45 19.08
C GLY A 378 -6.99 -7.83 19.53
N GLY A 379 -6.20 -8.47 18.67
CA GLY A 379 -5.41 -9.64 19.01
C GLY A 379 -4.16 -9.30 19.82
N ASN A 380 -3.23 -10.25 19.86
CA ASN A 380 -1.88 -10.07 20.39
C ASN A 380 -0.88 -10.66 19.41
N ILE A 381 0.41 -10.66 19.75
CA ILE A 381 1.48 -11.15 18.88
C ILE A 381 1.20 -12.58 18.35
N ARG A 382 0.54 -13.45 19.12
CA ARG A 382 0.23 -14.85 18.74
C ARG A 382 -1.14 -15.05 18.10
N TYR A 383 -2.13 -14.24 18.45
CA TYR A 383 -3.53 -14.50 18.08
C TYR A 383 -4.19 -13.28 17.46
N THR A 384 -5.02 -13.51 16.45
CA THR A 384 -5.78 -12.46 15.74
C THR A 384 -7.22 -12.39 16.22
N VAL A 385 -7.81 -11.21 16.16
CA VAL A 385 -9.27 -11.03 16.19
C VAL A 385 -9.74 -10.64 14.79
N THR A 386 -10.68 -11.39 14.23
CA THR A 386 -11.18 -11.20 12.86
C THR A 386 -12.67 -10.91 12.86
N TYR A 387 -13.10 -9.82 12.24
CA TYR A 387 -14.49 -9.55 11.87
C TYR A 387 -14.62 -9.76 10.37
N LYS A 388 -15.37 -10.76 9.95
CA LYS A 388 -15.49 -11.09 8.53
C LYS A 388 -16.92 -11.34 8.09
N ALA A 389 -17.20 -11.06 6.82
CA ALA A 389 -18.41 -11.53 6.18
C ALA A 389 -18.52 -13.05 6.30
N TYR A 390 -19.73 -13.53 6.60
CA TYR A 390 -20.01 -14.97 6.52
C TYR A 390 -19.87 -15.42 5.05
N PRO A 391 -19.32 -16.61 4.75
CA PRO A 391 -19.02 -17.00 3.37
C PRO A 391 -20.22 -16.85 2.42
N GLY A 392 -20.06 -16.08 1.35
CA GLY A 392 -21.11 -15.78 0.36
C GLY A 392 -22.09 -14.67 0.76
N HIS A 393 -21.85 -13.98 1.89
CA HIS A 393 -22.64 -12.83 2.34
C HIS A 393 -21.89 -11.52 2.11
N SER A 394 -22.63 -10.41 2.03
CA SER A 394 -22.13 -9.04 1.83
C SER A 394 -22.77 -8.10 2.85
N PRO A 395 -22.37 -8.17 4.14
CA PRO A 395 -22.93 -7.31 5.18
C PRO A 395 -22.56 -5.83 4.94
N LEU A 396 -23.51 -4.95 5.21
CA LEU A 396 -23.33 -3.49 5.10
C LEU A 396 -23.42 -2.85 6.48
N ILE A 397 -22.38 -2.12 6.88
CA ILE A 397 -22.43 -1.19 8.02
C ILE A 397 -22.76 0.19 7.46
N SER A 398 -23.95 0.69 7.80
CA SER A 398 -24.49 1.93 7.23
C SER A 398 -24.58 3.01 8.30
N GLY A 399 -23.96 4.16 8.07
CA GLY A 399 -24.18 5.38 8.83
C GLY A 399 -25.32 6.24 8.26
N GLY A 400 -26.16 5.66 7.39
CA GLY A 400 -27.24 6.33 6.67
C GLY A 400 -28.61 6.09 7.28
N ARG A 401 -29.54 7.01 7.02
CA ARG A 401 -30.95 6.90 7.34
C ARG A 401 -31.77 7.07 6.06
N THR A 402 -32.65 6.10 5.79
CA THR A 402 -33.57 6.14 4.66
C THR A 402 -34.58 7.29 4.81
N ILE A 403 -34.90 7.96 3.70
CA ILE A 403 -35.87 9.04 3.58
C ILE A 403 -37.04 8.56 2.70
N SER A 404 -38.25 8.76 3.19
CA SER A 404 -39.51 8.29 2.58
C SER A 404 -40.54 9.42 2.43
N ASP A 405 -41.76 9.04 2.05
CA ASP A 405 -42.96 9.88 2.08
C ASP A 405 -42.89 11.10 1.16
N TRP A 406 -42.35 10.90 -0.04
CA TRP A 406 -42.24 11.93 -1.05
C TRP A 406 -43.61 12.31 -1.62
N GLN A 407 -43.90 13.60 -1.63
CA GLN A 407 -45.12 14.20 -2.16
C GLN A 407 -44.80 15.07 -3.37
N ARG A 408 -45.57 14.89 -4.45
CA ARG A 408 -45.43 15.72 -5.64
C ARG A 408 -45.92 17.13 -5.34
N VAL A 409 -45.11 18.14 -5.64
CA VAL A 409 -45.45 19.56 -5.51
C VAL A 409 -46.06 20.07 -6.81
N LYS A 410 -45.28 20.07 -7.89
CA LYS A 410 -45.69 20.51 -9.23
C LYS A 410 -44.71 19.96 -10.27
N GLY A 411 -45.22 19.56 -11.44
CA GLY A 411 -44.34 19.02 -12.49
C GLY A 411 -43.53 17.84 -11.96
N ASN A 412 -42.20 17.91 -12.06
CA ASN A 412 -41.28 16.89 -11.53
C ASN A 412 -40.68 17.25 -10.16
N LEU A 413 -41.13 18.34 -9.52
CA LEU A 413 -40.68 18.71 -8.18
C LEU A 413 -41.44 17.89 -7.12
N TRP A 414 -40.68 17.26 -6.24
CA TRP A 414 -41.16 16.51 -5.09
C TRP A 414 -40.61 17.09 -3.79
N LYS A 415 -41.29 16.80 -2.68
CA LYS A 415 -40.80 17.15 -1.35
C LYS A 415 -41.14 16.08 -0.32
N THR A 416 -40.38 16.05 0.76
CA THR A 416 -40.74 15.36 2.01
C THR A 416 -40.38 16.23 3.20
N HIS A 417 -40.97 15.96 4.35
CA HIS A 417 -40.77 16.76 5.56
C HIS A 417 -40.03 15.94 6.63
N ILE A 418 -38.97 16.51 7.18
CA ILE A 418 -38.08 15.90 8.16
C ILE A 418 -38.04 16.82 9.40
N PRO A 419 -38.91 16.60 10.40
CA PRO A 419 -39.01 17.47 11.57
C PRO A 419 -37.68 17.63 12.34
N GLU A 420 -36.85 16.60 12.36
CA GLU A 420 -35.55 16.62 13.01
C GLU A 420 -34.59 17.64 12.39
N VAL A 421 -34.69 17.89 11.08
CA VAL A 421 -33.92 18.94 10.38
C VAL A 421 -34.33 20.31 10.89
N LYS A 422 -35.64 20.60 10.93
CA LYS A 422 -36.16 21.89 11.44
C LYS A 422 -35.72 22.16 12.89
N SER A 423 -35.63 21.12 13.70
CA SER A 423 -35.17 21.23 15.10
C SER A 423 -33.65 21.28 15.27
N GLY A 424 -32.87 21.13 14.19
CA GLY A 424 -31.41 21.05 14.22
C GLY A 424 -30.84 19.72 14.76
N LYS A 425 -31.69 18.72 15.05
CA LYS A 425 -31.27 17.43 15.61
C LYS A 425 -30.64 16.50 14.57
N TRP A 426 -30.97 16.69 13.30
CA TRP A 426 -30.38 15.94 12.20
C TRP A 426 -30.12 16.87 11.03
N LEU A 427 -28.85 17.22 10.84
CA LEU A 427 -28.39 17.98 9.68
C LEU A 427 -27.51 17.08 8.83
N PHE A 428 -27.66 17.22 7.52
CA PHE A 428 -26.82 16.55 6.53
C PHE A 428 -26.58 17.50 5.35
N ARG A 429 -25.56 17.15 4.57
CA ARG A 429 -25.19 17.84 3.35
C ARG A 429 -25.44 16.98 2.13
N ASP A 430 -25.17 15.68 2.22
CA ASP A 430 -25.29 14.72 1.13
C ASP A 430 -26.64 13.99 1.09
N LEU A 431 -27.14 13.72 -0.11
CA LEU A 431 -28.29 12.87 -0.38
C LEU A 431 -27.93 11.84 -1.44
N PHE A 432 -28.34 10.59 -1.22
CA PHE A 432 -28.11 9.49 -2.14
C PHE A 432 -29.45 8.92 -2.61
N LYS A 433 -29.53 8.52 -3.88
CA LYS A 433 -30.66 7.79 -4.46
C LYS A 433 -30.15 6.52 -5.11
N ASP A 434 -30.65 5.36 -4.66
CA ASP A 434 -30.25 4.04 -5.15
C ASP A 434 -28.72 3.84 -5.17
N GLY A 435 -28.04 4.31 -4.12
CA GLY A 435 -26.56 4.25 -4.01
C GLY A 435 -25.81 5.26 -4.90
N ARG A 436 -26.47 6.27 -5.48
CA ARG A 436 -25.83 7.34 -6.25
C ARG A 436 -25.93 8.66 -5.52
N ARG A 437 -24.81 9.39 -5.37
CA ARG A 437 -24.81 10.76 -4.84
C ARG A 437 -25.60 11.70 -5.76
N MET A 438 -26.54 12.44 -5.17
CA MET A 438 -27.33 13.46 -5.86
C MET A 438 -26.61 14.80 -5.84
N THR A 439 -27.01 15.69 -6.75
CA THR A 439 -26.39 17.02 -6.86
C THR A 439 -27.11 18.00 -5.93
N ILE A 440 -26.37 18.72 -5.09
CA ILE A 440 -26.93 19.89 -4.39
C ILE A 440 -27.32 20.90 -5.47
N ALA A 441 -28.56 21.39 -5.44
CA ALA A 441 -29.05 22.40 -6.37
C ALA A 441 -28.06 23.56 -6.49
N ARG A 442 -27.59 23.84 -7.70
CA ARG A 442 -26.48 24.78 -7.94
C ARG A 442 -26.68 25.66 -9.16
N TYR A 443 -26.09 26.84 -9.10
CA TYR A 443 -26.02 27.77 -10.21
C TYR A 443 -24.57 28.21 -10.48
N PRO A 444 -24.08 28.10 -11.72
CA PRO A 444 -24.71 27.44 -12.86
C PRO A 444 -24.82 25.92 -12.64
N ASN A 445 -25.66 25.26 -13.44
CA ASN A 445 -25.82 23.80 -13.39
C ASN A 445 -24.48 23.11 -13.72
N ILE A 446 -24.34 21.84 -13.33
CA ILE A 446 -23.09 21.08 -13.51
C ILE A 446 -22.62 20.97 -14.97
N ASP A 447 -23.57 20.98 -15.92
CA ASP A 447 -23.30 20.91 -17.36
C ASP A 447 -23.06 22.30 -18.00
N ASP A 448 -23.26 23.38 -17.25
CA ASP A 448 -23.05 24.75 -17.69
C ASP A 448 -21.62 25.24 -17.34
N SER A 449 -21.17 26.31 -18.00
CA SER A 449 -19.88 26.93 -17.67
C SER A 449 -19.94 27.64 -16.32
N TYR A 450 -18.84 27.58 -15.56
CA TYR A 450 -18.69 28.30 -14.28
C TYR A 450 -18.88 29.82 -14.43
N LEU A 451 -19.29 30.47 -13.33
CA LEU A 451 -19.16 31.92 -13.17
C LEU A 451 -17.71 32.29 -12.86
N TYR A 452 -17.42 33.58 -12.88
CA TYR A 452 -16.11 34.12 -12.54
C TYR A 452 -16.24 35.33 -11.63
N ILE A 453 -15.28 35.52 -10.72
CA ILE A 453 -15.19 36.75 -9.91
C ILE A 453 -14.83 37.92 -10.85
N VAL A 454 -15.64 38.98 -10.88
CA VAL A 454 -15.36 40.17 -11.69
C VAL A 454 -14.67 41.27 -10.89
N ASP A 455 -15.01 41.38 -9.61
CA ASP A 455 -14.37 42.28 -8.66
C ASP A 455 -14.41 41.67 -7.25
N ILE A 456 -13.52 42.10 -6.36
CA ILE A 456 -13.43 41.62 -4.98
C ILE A 456 -12.85 42.70 -4.06
N ASN A 457 -13.42 42.83 -2.85
CA ASN A 457 -12.89 43.77 -1.86
C ASN A 457 -11.53 43.33 -1.28
N GLU A 458 -10.97 44.19 -0.43
CA GLU A 458 -9.69 43.94 0.23
C GLU A 458 -9.80 42.79 1.25
N GLU A 459 -10.91 42.75 2.00
CA GLU A 459 -11.18 41.75 3.04
C GLU A 459 -11.53 40.35 2.48
N LYS A 460 -11.72 40.23 1.16
CA LYS A 460 -12.04 38.99 0.45
C LYS A 460 -13.35 38.33 0.85
N ASP A 461 -14.27 39.05 1.47
CA ASP A 461 -15.60 38.56 1.85
C ASP A 461 -16.71 39.08 0.92
N THR A 462 -16.42 40.04 0.03
CA THR A 462 -17.39 40.57 -0.92
C THR A 462 -16.89 40.36 -2.34
N VAL A 463 -17.61 39.53 -3.10
CA VAL A 463 -17.31 39.24 -4.51
C VAL A 463 -18.39 39.82 -5.43
N VAL A 464 -17.98 40.34 -6.58
CA VAL A 464 -18.89 40.82 -7.62
C VAL A 464 -19.03 39.77 -8.71
N LEU A 465 -20.26 39.34 -8.93
CA LEU A 465 -20.65 38.40 -9.97
C LEU A 465 -20.75 39.10 -11.34
N PRO A 466 -20.63 38.36 -12.46
CA PRO A 466 -20.72 38.97 -13.79
C PRO A 466 -22.11 39.49 -14.13
N ASN A 467 -23.15 38.93 -13.49
CA ASN A 467 -24.52 39.39 -13.61
C ASN A 467 -25.20 39.28 -12.23
N PRO A 468 -26.19 40.13 -11.93
CA PRO A 468 -27.06 39.95 -10.78
C PRO A 468 -27.76 38.59 -10.80
N LEU A 469 -27.94 37.97 -9.64
CA LEU A 469 -28.78 36.77 -9.53
C LEU A 469 -30.27 37.17 -9.51
N PRO A 470 -31.19 36.22 -9.79
CA PRO A 470 -32.62 36.44 -9.58
C PRO A 470 -32.95 36.90 -8.15
N GLU A 471 -34.06 37.61 -7.95
CA GLU A 471 -34.55 37.88 -6.60
C GLU A 471 -35.00 36.55 -5.95
N GLY A 472 -34.58 36.31 -4.69
CA GLY A 472 -34.82 35.04 -3.99
C GLY A 472 -34.32 35.03 -2.55
N ASP A 473 -34.55 33.94 -1.83
CA ASP A 473 -34.07 33.69 -0.46
C ASP A 473 -32.81 32.81 -0.49
N TYR A 474 -31.65 33.46 -0.47
CA TYR A 474 -30.33 32.80 -0.48
C TYR A 474 -29.83 32.41 0.92
N TRP A 475 -30.72 32.27 1.89
CA TRP A 475 -30.33 31.85 3.23
C TRP A 475 -29.73 30.44 3.24
N ASP A 476 -28.61 30.27 3.96
CA ASP A 476 -27.82 29.03 4.03
C ASP A 476 -27.26 28.56 2.67
N SER A 477 -27.36 29.40 1.63
CA SER A 477 -26.68 29.17 0.36
C SER A 477 -25.19 29.37 0.51
N GLU A 478 -24.44 28.75 -0.40
CA GLU A 478 -23.00 28.68 -0.35
C GLU A 478 -22.38 29.16 -1.65
N ILE A 479 -21.25 29.82 -1.53
CA ILE A 479 -20.34 30.10 -2.63
C ILE A 479 -19.19 29.08 -2.59
N VAL A 480 -18.90 28.48 -3.74
CA VAL A 480 -17.72 27.66 -3.96
C VAL A 480 -16.82 28.34 -4.98
N VAL A 481 -15.60 28.67 -4.57
CA VAL A 481 -14.58 29.27 -5.43
C VAL A 481 -13.46 28.27 -5.67
N LEU A 482 -13.20 28.00 -6.94
CA LEU A 482 -12.09 27.15 -7.38
C LEU A 482 -10.86 28.02 -7.59
N HIS A 483 -9.80 27.73 -6.83
CA HIS A 483 -8.51 28.38 -6.98
C HIS A 483 -7.67 27.63 -8.04
N LEU A 484 -6.38 27.40 -7.79
CA LEU A 484 -5.53 26.58 -8.65
C LEU A 484 -5.64 25.10 -8.23
N TRP A 485 -5.00 24.76 -7.12
CA TRP A 485 -5.00 23.42 -6.52
C TRP A 485 -5.92 23.29 -5.31
N ALA A 486 -6.57 24.38 -4.89
CA ALA A 486 -7.41 24.44 -3.69
C ALA A 486 -8.81 25.00 -4.02
N GLU A 487 -9.71 24.91 -3.06
CA GLU A 487 -11.04 25.50 -3.15
C GLU A 487 -11.46 26.18 -1.84
N SER A 488 -12.45 27.07 -1.95
CA SER A 488 -13.09 27.70 -0.82
C SER A 488 -14.59 27.46 -0.85
N ILE A 489 -15.17 27.06 0.28
CA ILE A 489 -16.61 26.97 0.49
C ILE A 489 -16.98 27.90 1.65
N ALA A 490 -17.83 28.89 1.39
CA ALA A 490 -18.31 29.82 2.40
C ALA A 490 -19.82 30.02 2.29
N LYS A 491 -20.47 30.30 3.43
CA LYS A 491 -21.88 30.67 3.45
C LYS A 491 -22.08 32.09 2.94
N ILE A 492 -23.21 32.31 2.28
CA ILE A 492 -23.64 33.62 1.79
C ILE A 492 -24.42 34.33 2.89
N ARG A 493 -23.95 35.52 3.29
CA ARG A 493 -24.61 36.38 4.28
C ARG A 493 -25.72 37.19 3.64
N SER A 494 -25.43 37.83 2.51
CA SER A 494 -26.39 38.65 1.77
C SER A 494 -25.98 38.83 0.31
N LEU A 495 -26.95 39.23 -0.51
CA LEU A 495 -26.76 39.56 -1.92
C LEU A 495 -27.39 40.92 -2.22
N GLU A 496 -26.62 41.83 -2.79
CA GLU A 496 -27.07 43.15 -3.26
C GLU A 496 -26.73 43.33 -4.74
N LYS A 497 -27.71 43.10 -5.60
CA LYS A 497 -27.54 43.04 -7.07
C LYS A 497 -26.53 41.97 -7.46
N ALA A 498 -25.35 42.37 -7.94
CA ALA A 498 -24.25 41.48 -8.29
C ALA A 498 -23.21 41.30 -7.16
N ASN A 499 -23.34 42.05 -6.06
CA ASN A 499 -22.44 41.93 -4.92
C ASN A 499 -22.93 40.80 -4.01
N LEU A 500 -22.10 39.78 -3.83
CA LEU A 500 -22.31 38.69 -2.90
C LEU A 500 -21.39 38.88 -1.71
N ILE A 501 -21.98 38.95 -0.52
CA ILE A 501 -21.27 39.08 0.74
C ILE A 501 -21.27 37.71 1.43
N ALA A 502 -20.10 37.13 1.63
CA ALA A 502 -19.89 35.88 2.35
C ALA A 502 -19.85 36.11 3.88
N GLU A 503 -20.12 35.07 4.66
CA GLU A 503 -20.00 35.15 6.12
C GLU A 503 -18.56 35.28 6.60
N ASN A 504 -17.61 34.69 5.86
CA ASN A 504 -16.18 34.68 6.13
C ASN A 504 -15.37 35.03 4.86
N PRO A 505 -14.14 35.53 5.00
CA PRO A 505 -13.23 35.72 3.87
C PRO A 505 -13.05 34.45 3.03
N ILE A 506 -12.99 34.63 1.71
CA ILE A 506 -12.85 33.55 0.73
C ILE A 506 -11.38 33.40 0.36
N GLY A 507 -10.84 32.22 0.65
CA GLY A 507 -9.45 31.87 0.37
C GLY A 507 -8.61 31.72 1.63
N TYR A 508 -7.43 31.15 1.46
CA TYR A 508 -6.46 31.01 2.56
C TYR A 508 -5.63 32.28 2.68
N ILE A 509 -6.19 33.28 3.34
CA ILE A 509 -5.74 34.67 3.30
C ILE A 509 -4.25 34.81 3.60
N GLY A 510 -3.54 35.54 2.73
CA GLY A 510 -2.11 35.83 2.88
C GLY A 510 -1.19 34.88 2.13
N HIS A 511 -1.71 33.83 1.48
CA HIS A 511 -0.94 33.00 0.55
C HIS A 511 -0.86 33.69 -0.84
N GLY A 512 -1.81 34.53 -1.19
CA GLY A 512 -1.91 35.16 -2.51
C GLY A 512 -2.57 34.23 -3.52
N ALA A 513 -1.89 33.15 -3.94
CA ALA A 513 -2.44 32.21 -4.94
C ALA A 513 -3.74 31.51 -4.49
N LEU A 514 -3.94 31.35 -3.18
CA LEU A 514 -5.13 30.74 -2.57
C LEU A 514 -6.16 31.76 -2.09
N ASP A 515 -5.87 33.05 -2.24
CA ASP A 515 -6.81 34.12 -1.95
C ASP A 515 -7.79 34.21 -3.13
N ALA A 516 -9.05 34.56 -2.85
CA ALA A 516 -9.99 34.86 -3.92
C ALA A 516 -9.51 36.08 -4.74
N GLN A 517 -9.61 35.96 -6.06
CA GLN A 517 -9.10 36.95 -7.01
C GLN A 517 -10.04 37.06 -8.21
N VAL A 518 -9.97 38.20 -8.91
CA VAL A 518 -10.65 38.40 -10.20
C VAL A 518 -10.26 37.29 -11.17
N GLY A 519 -11.25 36.75 -11.89
CA GLY A 519 -11.08 35.66 -12.85
C GLY A 519 -11.12 34.25 -12.26
N ARG A 520 -11.21 34.08 -10.94
CA ARG A 520 -11.40 32.76 -10.32
C ARG A 520 -12.78 32.19 -10.69
N LYS A 521 -12.80 30.89 -11.02
CA LYS A 521 -14.05 30.16 -11.31
C LYS A 521 -14.84 29.99 -10.02
N LEU A 522 -16.16 30.13 -10.11
CA LEU A 522 -17.04 29.90 -8.97
C LEU A 522 -18.39 29.31 -9.40
N TYR A 523 -19.08 28.75 -8.43
CA TYR A 523 -20.51 28.45 -8.50
C TYR A 523 -21.17 28.66 -7.14
N LEU A 524 -22.49 28.78 -7.14
CA LEU A 524 -23.32 28.93 -5.97
C LEU A 524 -24.17 27.67 -5.81
N GLN A 525 -24.53 27.33 -4.58
CA GLN A 525 -25.35 26.14 -4.33
C GLN A 525 -26.20 26.29 -3.07
N ASN A 526 -27.06 25.30 -2.86
CA ASN A 526 -27.92 25.17 -1.69
C ASN A 526 -28.96 26.29 -1.57
N SER A 527 -29.69 26.54 -2.66
CA SER A 527 -30.88 27.41 -2.66
C SER A 527 -31.99 26.80 -3.52
N ILE A 528 -33.25 27.12 -3.20
CA ILE A 528 -34.40 26.63 -3.95
C ILE A 528 -34.47 27.23 -5.36
N GLU A 529 -33.94 28.45 -5.51
CA GLU A 529 -33.86 29.18 -6.78
C GLU A 529 -32.97 28.47 -7.80
N PHE A 530 -32.05 27.63 -7.34
CA PHE A 530 -31.15 26.84 -8.19
C PHE A 530 -31.68 25.44 -8.52
N LEU A 531 -32.82 25.02 -7.95
CA LEU A 531 -33.34 23.66 -8.12
C LEU A 531 -34.11 23.53 -9.45
N ASP A 532 -33.42 23.18 -10.54
CA ASP A 532 -34.02 23.18 -11.87
C ASP A 532 -33.69 21.96 -12.76
N LYS A 533 -32.67 21.15 -12.43
CA LYS A 533 -32.30 19.94 -13.19
C LYS A 533 -32.73 18.65 -12.50
N PRO A 534 -33.07 17.59 -13.28
CA PRO A 534 -33.22 16.26 -12.73
C PRO A 534 -32.02 15.83 -11.88
N GLN A 535 -32.29 15.14 -10.77
CA GLN A 535 -31.31 14.65 -9.79
C GLN A 535 -30.70 15.71 -8.86
N GLU A 536 -31.19 16.96 -8.93
CA GLU A 536 -30.87 17.96 -7.92
C GLU A 536 -31.78 17.88 -6.71
N TYR A 537 -31.27 18.32 -5.55
CA TYR A 537 -32.04 18.47 -4.32
C TYR A 537 -31.67 19.75 -3.56
N PHE A 538 -32.59 20.20 -2.72
CA PHE A 538 -32.38 21.31 -1.79
C PHE A 538 -33.01 20.97 -0.43
N LEU A 539 -32.25 21.12 0.65
CA LEU A 539 -32.74 20.93 2.02
C LEU A 539 -33.00 22.28 2.68
N ASP A 540 -34.27 22.67 2.74
CA ASP A 540 -34.67 23.85 3.51
C ASP A 540 -34.60 23.53 5.01
N ARG A 541 -33.51 23.96 5.65
CA ARG A 541 -33.29 23.75 7.08
C ARG A 541 -34.19 24.60 7.98
N LYS A 542 -34.74 25.73 7.51
CA LYS A 542 -35.70 26.55 8.29
C LYS A 542 -37.00 25.80 8.50
N THR A 543 -37.47 25.13 7.45
CA THR A 543 -38.76 24.42 7.48
C THR A 543 -38.60 22.93 7.73
N GLY A 544 -37.41 22.35 7.55
CA GLY A 544 -37.20 20.90 7.58
C GLY A 544 -37.79 20.22 6.34
N THR A 545 -37.83 20.90 5.20
CA THR A 545 -38.38 20.35 3.96
C THR A 545 -37.25 19.99 3.01
N LEU A 546 -37.20 18.73 2.58
CA LEU A 546 -36.29 18.28 1.53
C LEU A 546 -37.02 18.30 0.19
N PHE A 547 -36.51 19.06 -0.77
CA PHE A 547 -37.01 19.13 -2.14
C PHE A 547 -36.12 18.33 -3.08
N TYR A 548 -36.73 17.66 -4.06
CA TYR A 548 -36.04 16.88 -5.07
C TYR A 548 -36.63 17.11 -6.45
N MET A 549 -35.78 17.37 -7.44
CA MET A 549 -36.18 17.50 -8.84
C MET A 549 -36.02 16.14 -9.54
N ALA A 550 -37.13 15.44 -9.73
CA ALA A 550 -37.14 14.12 -10.34
C ALA A 550 -36.93 14.18 -11.87
N ALA A 551 -36.44 13.09 -12.46
CA ALA A 551 -36.48 12.93 -13.91
C ALA A 551 -37.92 12.83 -14.41
N LYS A 552 -38.13 13.08 -15.71
CA LYS A 552 -39.46 12.96 -16.32
C LYS A 552 -39.99 11.53 -16.17
N GLY A 553 -41.14 11.40 -15.50
CA GLY A 553 -41.79 10.11 -15.26
C GLY A 553 -41.28 9.34 -14.04
N GLU A 554 -40.27 9.86 -13.33
CA GLU A 554 -39.76 9.26 -12.10
C GLU A 554 -40.72 9.48 -10.93
N ASN A 555 -40.86 8.45 -10.10
CA ASN A 555 -41.57 8.51 -8.82
C ASN A 555 -40.57 8.19 -7.69
N PRO A 556 -40.16 9.19 -6.88
CA PRO A 556 -39.21 9.02 -5.79
C PRO A 556 -39.59 7.96 -4.74
N ASN A 557 -40.89 7.65 -4.59
CA ASN A 557 -41.35 6.60 -3.66
C ASN A 557 -41.07 5.17 -4.16
N ARG A 558 -40.46 5.01 -5.34
CA ARG A 558 -39.99 3.71 -5.87
C ARG A 558 -38.47 3.57 -5.84
N CYS A 559 -37.77 4.56 -5.29
CA CYS A 559 -36.33 4.60 -5.13
C CYS A 559 -35.98 4.59 -3.64
N GLU A 560 -34.77 4.18 -3.31
CA GLU A 560 -34.21 4.32 -1.97
C GLU A 560 -33.46 5.65 -1.86
N PHE A 561 -33.97 6.56 -1.04
CA PHE A 561 -33.23 7.78 -0.68
C PHE A 561 -32.56 7.60 0.67
N THR A 562 -31.27 7.93 0.78
CA THR A 562 -30.50 7.81 2.01
C THR A 562 -29.75 9.11 2.28
N ALA A 563 -29.80 9.60 3.52
CA ALA A 563 -28.98 10.71 3.99
C ALA A 563 -28.16 10.27 5.21
N PRO A 564 -26.91 10.74 5.36
CA PRO A 564 -26.04 10.29 6.44
C PRO A 564 -26.46 10.86 7.80
N ILE A 565 -26.24 10.08 8.86
CA ILE A 565 -26.47 10.47 10.27
C ILE A 565 -25.21 10.28 11.14
N ALA A 566 -24.36 9.30 10.85
CA ALA A 566 -23.11 9.07 11.58
C ALA A 566 -21.95 9.89 10.99
N ASP A 567 -21.07 10.44 11.84
CA ASP A 567 -19.85 11.14 11.39
C ASP A 567 -18.75 10.19 10.93
N LYS A 568 -18.71 8.98 11.50
CA LYS A 568 -17.71 7.93 11.22
C LYS A 568 -18.37 6.56 11.33
N LEU A 569 -17.78 5.56 10.69
CA LEU A 569 -18.24 4.18 10.74
C LEU A 569 -17.38 3.33 11.68
N ILE A 570 -16.06 3.45 11.54
CA ILE A 570 -15.08 2.66 12.31
C ILE A 570 -14.03 3.60 12.90
N VAL A 571 -13.75 3.41 14.19
CA VAL A 571 -12.64 4.08 14.88
C VAL A 571 -11.80 3.01 15.56
N ILE A 572 -10.55 2.86 15.16
CA ILE A 572 -9.56 1.98 15.80
C ILE A 572 -8.59 2.88 16.55
N GLU A 573 -8.73 2.93 17.86
CA GLU A 573 -8.00 3.88 18.69
C GLU A 573 -7.31 3.17 19.86
N GLY A 574 -5.99 3.03 19.71
CA GLY A 574 -5.10 2.63 20.78
C GLY A 574 -4.41 3.83 21.43
N THR A 575 -3.40 3.52 22.24
CA THR A 575 -2.46 4.50 22.78
C THR A 575 -1.03 4.10 22.46
N LYS A 576 -0.07 5.02 22.60
CA LYS A 576 1.34 4.73 22.34
C LYS A 576 1.85 3.48 23.08
N ASN A 577 1.40 3.27 24.32
CA ASN A 577 1.81 2.14 25.15
C ASN A 577 0.91 0.91 24.99
N ASN A 578 -0.33 1.09 24.55
CA ASN A 578 -1.33 0.04 24.37
C ASN A 578 -2.00 0.21 23.01
N PRO A 579 -1.31 -0.08 21.90
CA PRO A 579 -1.89 0.01 20.57
C PRO A 579 -2.92 -1.11 20.35
N VAL A 580 -3.86 -0.90 19.43
CA VAL A 580 -4.72 -2.01 18.95
C VAL A 580 -3.88 -2.87 18.03
N LYS A 581 -3.75 -4.17 18.32
CA LYS A 581 -2.91 -5.09 17.55
C LYS A 581 -3.73 -6.13 16.80
N ASN A 582 -3.27 -6.56 15.62
CA ASN A 582 -3.69 -7.80 14.96
C ASN A 582 -5.23 -7.98 14.86
N LEU A 583 -5.91 -6.89 14.48
CA LEU A 583 -7.34 -6.86 14.17
C LEU A 583 -7.53 -6.95 12.65
N ILE A 584 -8.37 -7.88 12.19
CA ILE A 584 -8.66 -8.09 10.77
C ILE A 584 -10.13 -7.80 10.51
N ILE A 585 -10.41 -7.03 9.46
CA ILE A 585 -11.74 -6.71 8.95
C ILE A 585 -11.78 -7.17 7.49
N GLU A 586 -12.63 -8.14 7.17
CA GLU A 586 -12.61 -8.85 5.88
C GLU A 586 -14.00 -8.90 5.22
N GLY A 587 -14.09 -8.48 3.96
CA GLY A 587 -15.31 -8.65 3.14
C GLY A 587 -16.53 -7.84 3.57
N ILE A 588 -16.35 -6.78 4.37
CA ILE A 588 -17.44 -5.96 4.91
C ILE A 588 -17.61 -4.67 4.08
N SER A 589 -18.85 -4.27 3.83
CA SER A 589 -19.17 -2.99 3.19
C SER A 589 -19.45 -1.90 4.23
N PHE A 590 -19.02 -0.68 3.93
CA PHE A 590 -19.14 0.51 4.78
C PHE A 590 -19.70 1.65 3.93
N GLU A 591 -20.85 2.21 4.32
CA GLU A 591 -21.46 3.32 3.56
C GLU A 591 -22.02 4.43 4.47
N TYR A 592 -22.04 5.64 3.92
CA TYR A 592 -22.68 6.85 4.45
C TYR A 592 -22.04 7.40 5.73
N THR A 593 -21.28 8.48 5.58
CA THR A 593 -20.90 9.36 6.70
C THR A 593 -21.28 10.79 6.40
N LYS A 594 -21.63 11.56 7.45
CA LYS A 594 -21.94 12.98 7.29
C LYS A 594 -20.68 13.80 7.46
N TRP A 595 -20.63 14.90 6.73
CA TRP A 595 -19.78 16.04 7.04
C TRP A 595 -20.60 17.31 6.80
N LEU A 596 -20.45 18.28 7.70
CA LEU A 596 -21.11 19.57 7.61
C LEU A 596 -20.05 20.63 7.39
N LEU A 597 -20.39 21.65 6.59
CA LEU A 597 -19.55 22.82 6.44
C LEU A 597 -19.37 23.50 7.82
N PRO A 598 -18.13 23.73 8.29
CA PRO A 598 -17.86 24.47 9.52
C PRO A 598 -18.39 25.91 9.45
N GLU A 599 -18.63 26.54 10.61
CA GLU A 599 -19.14 27.91 10.67
C GLU A 599 -18.18 28.93 10.03
N GLU A 600 -16.87 28.69 10.16
CA GLU A 600 -15.82 29.47 9.54
C GLU A 600 -15.62 29.18 8.04
N GLY A 601 -16.42 28.27 7.46
CA GLY A 601 -16.27 27.78 6.09
C GLY A 601 -15.15 26.75 5.94
N PHE A 602 -14.80 26.48 4.69
CA PHE A 602 -13.73 25.58 4.30
C PHE A 602 -12.83 26.28 3.29
N ASN A 603 -11.73 26.86 3.76
CA ASN A 603 -10.71 27.49 2.93
C ASN A 603 -9.50 26.55 2.85
N GLU A 604 -9.39 25.86 1.74
CA GLU A 604 -8.47 24.73 1.59
C GLU A 604 -7.05 25.20 1.28
N GLY A 605 -6.06 24.47 1.82
CA GLY A 605 -4.64 24.73 1.61
C GLY A 605 -3.98 23.76 0.64
N GLN A 606 -4.19 22.44 0.82
CA GLN A 606 -3.92 21.37 -0.17
C GLN A 606 -4.33 19.97 0.37
N SER A 607 -4.93 19.12 -0.47
CA SER A 607 -5.28 17.74 -0.14
C SER A 607 -6.20 17.55 1.09
N GLY A 608 -7.21 18.41 1.25
CA GLY A 608 -8.26 18.27 2.27
C GLY A 608 -7.90 18.85 3.63
N HIS A 609 -6.93 19.75 3.66
CA HIS A 609 -6.48 20.42 4.87
C HIS A 609 -6.68 21.92 4.73
N TRP A 610 -7.32 22.53 5.71
CA TRP A 610 -7.94 23.84 5.56
C TRP A 610 -7.68 24.75 6.76
N GLY A 611 -7.85 26.06 6.55
CA GLY A 611 -7.68 27.10 7.57
C GLY A 611 -7.97 28.47 6.96
N SER A 612 -7.94 29.54 7.76
CA SER A 612 -8.40 30.87 7.33
C SER A 612 -7.29 31.86 7.01
N GLU A 613 -6.13 31.80 7.69
CA GLU A 613 -5.01 32.74 7.47
C GLU A 613 -3.64 32.05 7.42
N TRP A 614 -2.94 32.18 6.29
CA TRP A 614 -1.70 31.48 6.02
C TRP A 614 -0.60 31.88 7.02
N GLY A 615 0.04 30.89 7.63
CA GLY A 615 1.12 31.11 8.61
C GLY A 615 0.67 31.74 9.95
N LYS A 616 -0.62 32.03 10.14
CA LYS A 616 -1.16 32.66 11.36
C LYS A 616 -2.18 31.80 12.09
N ILE A 617 -2.95 30.98 11.36
CA ILE A 617 -3.93 30.08 11.95
C ILE A 617 -3.56 28.65 11.58
N GLN A 618 -3.55 27.82 12.61
CA GLN A 618 -3.20 26.41 12.51
C GLN A 618 -4.23 25.68 11.64
N SER A 619 -3.74 24.89 10.68
CA SER A 619 -4.61 24.13 9.79
C SER A 619 -5.31 22.95 10.46
N LYS A 620 -6.45 22.59 9.89
CA LYS A 620 -7.32 21.46 10.28
C LYS A 620 -7.34 20.43 9.15
N GLY A 621 -7.54 19.17 9.50
CA GLY A 621 -7.78 18.08 8.54
C GLY A 621 -9.23 17.63 8.56
N LEU A 622 -9.73 17.15 7.42
CA LEU A 622 -11.04 16.50 7.36
C LEU A 622 -11.04 15.15 8.11
N PRO A 623 -12.17 14.72 8.67
CA PRO A 623 -12.30 13.38 9.26
C PRO A 623 -12.32 12.30 8.17
N ALA A 624 -12.05 11.05 8.57
CA ALA A 624 -12.25 9.88 7.71
C ALA A 624 -13.38 8.98 8.24
N ALA A 625 -14.09 8.30 7.34
CA ALA A 625 -15.14 7.35 7.71
C ALA A 625 -14.59 6.15 8.51
N ILE A 626 -13.34 5.75 8.23
CA ILE A 626 -12.58 4.75 8.95
C ILE A 626 -11.27 5.40 9.43
N GLU A 627 -11.03 5.43 10.74
CA GLU A 627 -9.82 6.05 11.31
C GLU A 627 -9.03 5.07 12.17
N LEU A 628 -7.71 5.05 11.97
CA LEU A 628 -6.75 4.27 12.75
C LEU A 628 -5.76 5.21 13.45
N LYS A 629 -5.54 4.99 14.75
CA LYS A 629 -4.56 5.71 15.57
C LYS A 629 -3.97 4.75 16.59
N TYR A 630 -2.64 4.71 16.68
CA TYR A 630 -1.90 3.73 17.48
C TYR A 630 -2.43 2.31 17.24
N ALA A 631 -2.39 1.89 15.99
CA ALA A 631 -2.84 0.59 15.51
C ALA A 631 -1.67 -0.13 14.84
N GLU A 632 -1.49 -1.42 15.13
CA GLU A 632 -0.36 -2.23 14.69
C GLU A 632 -0.85 -3.54 14.06
N GLY A 633 -0.47 -3.80 12.80
CA GLY A 633 -0.87 -5.03 12.12
C GLY A 633 -2.38 -5.15 11.89
N VAL A 634 -3.11 -4.04 11.80
CA VAL A 634 -4.54 -4.04 11.45
C VAL A 634 -4.70 -4.21 9.95
N LYS A 635 -5.64 -5.07 9.54
CA LYS A 635 -5.90 -5.39 8.15
C LYS A 635 -7.35 -5.08 7.75
N PHE A 636 -7.53 -4.35 6.66
CA PHE A 636 -8.78 -4.31 5.89
C PHE A 636 -8.55 -5.09 4.59
N ASP A 637 -9.32 -6.15 4.37
CA ASP A 637 -9.10 -7.11 3.29
C ASP A 637 -10.39 -7.34 2.49
N GLY A 638 -10.39 -7.04 1.19
CA GLY A 638 -11.56 -7.25 0.35
C GLY A 638 -12.80 -6.46 0.81
N CYS A 639 -12.61 -5.33 1.51
CA CYS A 639 -13.71 -4.50 1.99
C CYS A 639 -14.20 -3.54 0.91
N ARG A 640 -15.44 -3.05 1.06
CA ARG A 640 -15.98 -1.95 0.23
C ARG A 640 -16.26 -0.73 1.10
N LEU A 641 -15.84 0.44 0.66
CA LEU A 641 -16.14 1.72 1.30
C LEU A 641 -16.73 2.68 0.27
N ALA A 642 -17.91 3.23 0.55
CA ALA A 642 -18.52 4.20 -0.34
C ALA A 642 -19.34 5.30 0.34
N HIS A 643 -19.66 6.35 -0.41
CA HIS A 643 -20.66 7.36 -0.03
C HIS A 643 -20.30 8.14 1.24
N THR A 644 -19.03 8.49 1.41
CA THR A 644 -18.56 9.23 2.60
C THR A 644 -18.78 10.73 2.44
N GLY A 645 -18.97 11.44 3.56
CA GLY A 645 -19.09 12.90 3.60
C GLY A 645 -17.74 13.64 3.66
N ALA A 646 -16.66 12.92 3.97
CA ALA A 646 -15.29 13.43 4.00
C ALA A 646 -14.31 12.37 3.46
N HIS A 647 -13.16 12.13 4.11
CA HIS A 647 -12.19 11.12 3.69
C HIS A 647 -12.72 9.69 3.84
N GLY A 648 -12.13 8.77 3.08
CA GLY A 648 -12.42 7.34 3.17
C GLY A 648 -11.75 6.70 4.40
N ILE A 649 -10.47 6.35 4.26
CA ILE A 649 -9.66 5.69 5.30
C ILE A 649 -8.49 6.58 5.72
N GLY A 650 -8.32 6.78 7.03
CA GLY A 650 -7.23 7.57 7.60
C GLY A 650 -6.30 6.75 8.53
N LEU A 651 -5.04 6.57 8.11
CA LEU A 651 -3.95 6.00 8.91
C LEU A 651 -3.18 7.13 9.59
N LYS A 652 -3.56 7.44 10.84
CA LYS A 652 -3.07 8.62 11.56
C LYS A 652 -1.87 8.28 12.45
N ARG A 653 -1.66 9.10 13.48
CA ARG A 653 -0.59 9.03 14.48
C ARG A 653 -0.35 7.61 14.99
N GLY A 654 0.91 7.19 14.99
CA GLY A 654 1.40 5.96 15.60
C GLY A 654 0.90 4.67 14.94
N THR A 655 0.40 4.74 13.71
CA THR A 655 0.01 3.54 12.94
C THR A 655 1.24 2.81 12.42
N ARG A 656 1.28 1.48 12.60
CA ARG A 656 2.42 0.64 12.24
C ARG A 656 1.98 -0.61 11.48
N GLU A 657 2.58 -0.88 10.33
CA GLU A 657 2.43 -2.16 9.62
C GLU A 657 0.96 -2.55 9.33
N ASN A 658 0.08 -1.56 9.15
CA ASN A 658 -1.33 -1.80 8.82
C ASN A 658 -1.49 -1.98 7.32
N MET A 659 -2.54 -2.69 6.91
CA MET A 659 -2.73 -3.09 5.52
C MET A 659 -4.16 -2.79 5.06
N ILE A 660 -4.28 -2.04 3.96
CA ILE A 660 -5.52 -1.84 3.19
C ILE A 660 -5.34 -2.59 1.87
N LEU A 661 -5.95 -3.78 1.77
CA LEU A 661 -5.72 -4.73 0.69
C LEU A 661 -7.00 -5.07 -0.06
N GLY A 662 -6.94 -5.07 -1.39
CA GLY A 662 -8.04 -5.62 -2.20
C GLY A 662 -9.36 -4.86 -2.05
N CYS A 663 -9.34 -3.63 -1.55
CA CYS A 663 -10.56 -2.89 -1.20
C CYS A 663 -11.10 -2.08 -2.38
N ASP A 664 -12.43 -2.02 -2.48
CA ASP A 664 -13.15 -1.13 -3.39
C ASP A 664 -13.55 0.16 -2.66
N ILE A 665 -12.93 1.27 -3.04
CA ILE A 665 -13.13 2.60 -2.45
C ILE A 665 -13.75 3.51 -3.50
N TYR A 666 -15.01 3.91 -3.31
CA TYR A 666 -15.80 4.56 -4.35
C TYR A 666 -16.64 5.74 -3.84
N ASP A 667 -16.77 6.81 -4.63
CA ASP A 667 -17.63 7.96 -4.29
C ASP A 667 -17.33 8.54 -2.89
N ILE A 668 -16.08 8.97 -2.74
CA ILE A 668 -15.55 9.55 -1.52
C ILE A 668 -15.55 11.07 -1.67
N ALA A 669 -16.13 11.79 -0.70
CA ALA A 669 -16.22 13.25 -0.76
C ALA A 669 -14.84 13.92 -0.73
N GLY A 670 -13.89 13.42 0.06
CA GLY A 670 -12.50 13.90 0.14
C GLY A 670 -11.47 12.85 -0.33
N ASN A 671 -10.33 12.77 0.36
CA ASN A 671 -9.26 11.80 0.06
C ASN A 671 -9.75 10.35 0.16
N GLY A 672 -9.34 9.49 -0.78
CA GLY A 672 -9.64 8.05 -0.76
C GLY A 672 -8.98 7.35 0.43
N VAL A 673 -7.65 7.34 0.44
CA VAL A 673 -6.83 6.89 1.58
C VAL A 673 -5.85 7.99 1.98
N MET A 674 -5.71 8.20 3.28
CA MET A 674 -4.83 9.21 3.86
C MET A 674 -3.89 8.56 4.88
N VAL A 675 -2.58 8.73 4.70
CA VAL A 675 -1.53 8.28 5.61
C VAL A 675 -0.80 9.51 6.16
N GLY A 676 -0.73 9.58 7.48
CA GLY A 676 -0.32 10.79 8.17
C GLY A 676 -1.39 11.87 8.10
N GLN A 677 -1.12 13.00 8.74
CA GLN A 677 -2.01 14.16 8.74
C GLN A 677 -1.21 15.42 9.07
N ARG A 678 -1.70 16.60 8.65
CA ARG A 678 -1.24 17.85 9.26
C ARG A 678 -1.70 17.87 10.71
N MET A 679 -0.75 17.86 11.64
CA MET A 679 -1.06 17.89 13.07
C MET A 679 -1.27 19.31 13.56
N LYS A 680 -2.10 19.43 14.61
CA LYS A 680 -1.79 20.36 15.71
C LYS A 680 -0.53 19.84 16.37
N PRO A 681 0.63 20.51 16.26
CA PRO A 681 1.73 20.08 17.09
C PRO A 681 1.29 20.25 18.55
N CYS A 682 1.82 19.42 19.46
CA CYS A 682 1.82 19.78 20.88
C CYS A 682 2.82 20.94 21.15
N SER A 683 3.12 21.76 20.14
CA SER A 683 3.88 23.00 20.19
C SER A 683 2.96 24.16 19.80
N ASN A 684 3.34 25.39 20.18
CA ASN A 684 2.60 26.60 19.84
C ASN A 684 2.88 27.07 18.40
N GLU A 685 3.42 26.21 17.53
CA GLU A 685 3.79 26.56 16.17
C GLU A 685 2.62 26.37 15.19
N ILE A 686 2.52 27.31 14.27
CA ILE A 686 1.34 27.55 13.43
C ILE A 686 1.55 26.93 12.01
N TRP A 687 2.68 26.28 11.77
CA TRP A 687 3.19 26.01 10.43
C TRP A 687 2.71 24.70 9.78
N PHE A 688 2.61 24.74 8.45
CA PHE A 688 2.25 23.63 7.56
C PHE A 688 3.31 22.53 7.41
N ASN A 689 4.57 22.88 7.66
CA ASN A 689 5.76 22.07 7.41
C ASN A 689 6.29 21.37 8.68
N VAL A 690 5.43 21.19 9.70
CA VAL A 690 5.86 20.66 11.00
C VAL A 690 5.66 19.15 11.02
N ASP A 691 6.78 18.45 11.17
CA ASP A 691 6.83 17.01 11.35
C ASP A 691 6.34 16.56 12.74
N TRP A 692 6.28 15.26 12.99
CA TRP A 692 5.93 14.71 14.30
C TRP A 692 6.91 15.18 15.38
N GLN A 693 6.38 15.74 16.48
CA GLN A 693 7.20 16.13 17.63
C GLN A 693 7.99 14.93 18.19
N ASP A 694 7.35 13.76 18.21
CA ASP A 694 7.98 12.49 18.53
C ASP A 694 8.04 11.65 17.25
N PRO A 695 9.22 11.40 16.68
CA PRO A 695 9.36 10.62 15.45
C PRO A 695 8.75 9.20 15.53
N SER A 696 8.59 8.64 16.73
CA SER A 696 7.94 7.33 16.89
C SER A 696 6.41 7.37 16.68
N ASP A 697 5.84 8.56 16.55
CA ASP A 697 4.44 8.77 16.20
C ASP A 697 4.19 8.85 14.70
N ALA A 698 5.24 8.90 13.88
CA ALA A 698 5.11 8.82 12.43
C ALA A 698 4.49 7.48 12.01
N PRO A 699 3.53 7.47 11.07
CA PRO A 699 3.07 6.27 10.40
C PRO A 699 4.25 5.49 9.84
N TYR A 700 4.30 4.18 10.11
CA TYR A 700 5.46 3.35 9.80
C TYR A 700 5.05 2.08 9.07
N LYS A 701 5.60 1.86 7.87
CA LYS A 701 5.44 0.64 7.08
C LYS A 701 3.99 0.22 6.80
N ASN A 702 3.08 1.18 6.64
CA ASN A 702 1.71 0.87 6.24
C ASN A 702 1.66 0.49 4.74
N ARG A 703 0.72 -0.37 4.37
CA ARG A 703 0.55 -0.87 3.00
C ARG A 703 -0.84 -0.57 2.45
N ILE A 704 -0.88 0.04 1.28
CA ILE A 704 -2.08 0.34 0.50
C ILE A 704 -1.90 -0.39 -0.82
N SER A 705 -2.49 -1.57 -0.97
CA SER A 705 -2.20 -2.42 -2.11
C SER A 705 -3.37 -3.16 -2.72
N SER A 706 -3.36 -3.34 -4.04
CA SER A 706 -4.43 -4.06 -4.76
C SER A 706 -5.81 -3.44 -4.61
N ASN A 707 -5.89 -2.13 -4.34
CA ASN A 707 -7.18 -1.44 -4.16
C ASN A 707 -7.67 -0.82 -5.46
N THR A 708 -8.98 -0.71 -5.58
CA THR A 708 -9.65 0.08 -6.62
C THR A 708 -10.19 1.36 -5.99
N ILE A 709 -9.61 2.52 -6.33
CA ILE A 709 -10.01 3.83 -5.81
C ILE A 709 -10.59 4.65 -6.98
N ILE A 710 -11.92 4.77 -7.00
CA ILE A 710 -12.63 5.43 -8.10
C ILE A 710 -13.47 6.58 -7.55
N LYS A 711 -13.45 7.74 -8.20
CA LYS A 711 -14.26 8.90 -7.77
C LYS A 711 -14.02 9.28 -6.31
N ALA A 712 -12.76 9.52 -5.95
CA ALA A 712 -12.43 10.28 -4.75
C ALA A 712 -12.62 11.79 -5.02
N ALA A 713 -12.62 12.61 -3.97
CA ALA A 713 -12.72 14.08 -4.05
C ALA A 713 -14.02 14.60 -4.72
N GLN A 714 -15.15 13.90 -4.53
CA GLN A 714 -16.42 14.26 -5.20
C GLN A 714 -17.09 15.52 -4.66
N VAL A 715 -16.73 15.96 -3.46
CA VAL A 715 -17.25 17.18 -2.83
C VAL A 715 -16.13 18.17 -2.53
N MET A 716 -15.01 17.68 -1.97
CA MET A 716 -13.82 18.48 -1.77
C MET A 716 -12.83 18.23 -2.91
N HIS A 717 -12.91 19.01 -3.98
CA HIS A 717 -12.25 18.75 -5.25
C HIS A 717 -10.72 18.82 -5.20
N SER A 718 -10.14 19.47 -4.19
CA SER A 718 -8.69 19.51 -3.98
C SER A 718 -8.11 18.32 -3.21
N CYS A 719 -8.94 17.35 -2.84
CA CYS A 719 -8.49 16.07 -2.31
C CYS A 719 -7.93 15.15 -3.41
N VAL A 720 -7.29 14.05 -3.00
CA VAL A 720 -6.52 13.14 -3.86
C VAL A 720 -6.93 11.67 -3.66
N GLY A 721 -6.47 10.78 -4.54
CA GLY A 721 -6.74 9.34 -4.41
C GLY A 721 -6.06 8.74 -3.18
N VAL A 722 -4.74 8.87 -3.13
CA VAL A 722 -3.92 8.51 -1.97
C VAL A 722 -3.04 9.69 -1.56
N PHE A 723 -3.12 10.07 -0.28
CA PHE A 723 -2.25 11.04 0.36
C PHE A 723 -1.33 10.31 1.34
N ASP A 724 -0.01 10.51 1.24
CA ASP A 724 0.99 9.98 2.19
C ASP A 724 1.93 11.10 2.61
N ALA A 725 1.92 11.45 3.89
CA ALA A 725 2.72 12.54 4.41
C ALA A 725 3.32 12.23 5.78
N TYR A 726 4.55 12.70 5.99
CA TYR A 726 5.27 12.54 7.25
C TYR A 726 5.36 11.06 7.69
N ALA A 727 5.57 10.15 6.75
CA ALA A 727 5.55 8.70 6.99
C ALA A 727 6.86 8.02 6.56
N ASP A 728 7.20 6.91 7.23
CA ASP A 728 8.40 6.13 6.93
C ASP A 728 8.01 4.72 6.45
N GLY A 729 8.41 4.36 5.23
CA GLY A 729 8.26 2.99 4.73
C GLY A 729 6.89 2.66 4.15
N THR A 730 6.03 3.64 3.86
CA THR A 730 4.71 3.37 3.26
C THR A 730 4.86 2.72 1.89
N SER A 731 4.10 1.64 1.64
CA SER A 731 4.01 0.98 0.34
C SER A 731 2.64 1.21 -0.30
N ILE A 732 2.62 1.86 -1.46
CA ILE A 732 1.43 2.14 -2.27
C ILE A 732 1.60 1.38 -3.59
N THR A 733 1.06 0.17 -3.66
CA THR A 733 1.38 -0.74 -4.77
C THR A 733 0.20 -1.45 -5.40
N HIS A 734 0.21 -1.65 -6.72
CA HIS A 734 -0.86 -2.39 -7.41
C HIS A 734 -2.25 -1.78 -7.23
N ASN A 735 -2.39 -0.46 -7.16
CA ASN A 735 -3.72 0.16 -7.06
C ASN A 735 -4.21 0.64 -8.44
N LEU A 736 -5.52 0.61 -8.67
CA LEU A 736 -6.18 1.38 -9.73
C LEU A 736 -6.73 2.66 -9.11
N ILE A 737 -6.31 3.83 -9.59
CA ILE A 737 -6.79 5.13 -9.12
C ILE A 737 -7.36 5.90 -10.32
N LYS A 738 -8.66 6.18 -10.30
CA LYS A 738 -9.36 6.64 -11.50
C LYS A 738 -10.50 7.63 -11.26
N ASP A 739 -10.67 8.56 -12.21
CA ASP A 739 -11.79 9.50 -12.29
C ASP A 739 -11.79 10.50 -11.13
N LEU A 740 -10.71 11.28 -11.04
CA LEU A 740 -10.49 12.25 -9.96
C LEU A 740 -10.44 13.69 -10.50
N PRO A 741 -11.01 14.67 -9.78
CA PRO A 741 -10.90 16.08 -10.14
C PRO A 741 -9.46 16.60 -10.07
N TYR A 742 -8.61 15.99 -9.23
CA TYR A 742 -7.25 16.45 -8.95
C TYR A 742 -6.23 15.29 -9.00
N ILE A 743 -5.30 15.20 -8.05
CA ILE A 743 -4.14 14.29 -8.06
C ILE A 743 -4.54 12.83 -7.81
N GLY A 744 -3.85 11.91 -8.49
CA GLY A 744 -3.94 10.47 -8.20
C GLY A 744 -3.27 10.10 -6.88
N ILE A 745 -1.93 10.23 -6.82
CA ILE A 745 -1.12 9.96 -5.61
C ILE A 745 -0.29 11.20 -5.27
N SER A 746 -0.37 11.65 -4.01
CA SER A 746 0.43 12.73 -3.45
C SER A 746 1.29 12.20 -2.30
N ILE A 747 2.62 12.27 -2.42
CA ILE A 747 3.55 11.79 -1.38
C ILE A 747 4.51 12.89 -0.88
N GLY A 748 4.76 12.87 0.42
CA GLY A 748 5.55 13.88 1.12
C GLY A 748 4.79 15.19 1.32
N PHE A 749 5.26 15.95 2.30
CA PHE A 749 4.58 17.16 2.70
C PHE A 749 5.55 18.10 3.43
N ASN A 750 6.24 18.97 2.68
CA ASN A 750 7.03 20.08 3.21
C ASN A 750 7.43 20.98 2.04
N TRP A 751 6.91 22.22 2.01
CA TRP A 751 7.36 23.22 1.04
C TRP A 751 8.74 23.75 1.43
N GLY A 752 9.77 22.96 1.13
CA GLY A 752 11.16 23.31 1.38
C GLY A 752 12.08 22.10 1.55
N TYR A 753 13.31 22.38 1.94
CA TYR A 753 14.38 21.37 2.03
C TYR A 753 14.54 20.74 3.41
N ALA A 754 13.75 21.15 4.40
CA ALA A 754 13.90 20.66 5.77
C ALA A 754 13.60 19.15 5.86
N PRO A 755 14.37 18.40 6.66
CA PRO A 755 14.09 16.99 6.88
C PRO A 755 12.78 16.81 7.64
N THR A 756 12.07 15.74 7.30
CA THR A 756 10.86 15.29 7.97
C THR A 756 10.91 13.78 8.15
N SER A 757 9.87 13.19 8.74
CA SER A 757 9.71 11.75 8.88
C SER A 757 9.43 11.06 7.54
N GLN A 758 9.17 11.82 6.46
CA GLN A 758 8.97 11.29 5.11
C GLN A 758 10.24 10.63 4.56
N LYS A 759 10.21 9.31 4.34
CA LYS A 759 11.30 8.54 3.70
C LYS A 759 10.87 7.12 3.37
N ASN A 760 11.67 6.44 2.55
CA ASN A 760 11.49 5.02 2.20
C ASN A 760 10.10 4.69 1.64
N THR A 761 9.43 5.62 0.97
CA THR A 761 8.11 5.38 0.39
C THR A 761 8.25 4.62 -0.92
N PHE A 762 7.44 3.59 -1.12
CA PHE A 762 7.42 2.79 -2.35
C PHE A 762 6.10 3.01 -3.07
N VAL A 763 6.13 3.64 -4.23
CA VAL A 763 4.95 3.84 -5.09
C VAL A 763 5.17 3.08 -6.38
N SER A 764 4.66 1.84 -6.45
CA SER A 764 4.97 0.98 -7.58
C SER A 764 3.82 0.18 -8.14
N TYR A 765 3.86 -0.09 -9.44
CA TYR A 765 2.85 -0.93 -10.12
C TYR A 765 1.42 -0.39 -10.02
N ASN A 766 1.22 0.91 -9.84
CA ASN A 766 -0.13 1.49 -9.84
C ASN A 766 -0.56 1.86 -11.26
N GLU A 767 -1.85 1.70 -11.56
CA GLU A 767 -2.50 2.31 -12.72
C GLU A 767 -3.24 3.57 -12.25
N ILE A 768 -2.90 4.72 -12.83
CA ILE A 768 -3.47 6.02 -12.47
C ILE A 768 -3.99 6.66 -13.76
N CYS A 769 -5.30 6.86 -13.83
CA CYS A 769 -5.91 7.38 -15.04
C CYS A 769 -7.14 8.24 -14.85
N ASP A 770 -7.48 9.00 -15.90
CA ASP A 770 -8.63 9.91 -15.90
C ASP A 770 -8.64 10.85 -14.68
N ASN A 771 -7.47 11.29 -14.21
CA ASN A 771 -7.32 12.25 -13.12
C ASN A 771 -7.07 13.68 -13.64
N MET A 772 -7.05 14.66 -12.74
CA MET A 772 -6.96 16.09 -13.07
C MET A 772 -8.11 16.57 -13.97
N GLN A 773 -9.33 16.08 -13.70
CA GLN A 773 -10.52 16.40 -14.49
C GLN A 773 -11.00 17.86 -14.32
N LEU A 774 -10.68 18.49 -13.20
CA LEU A 774 -11.20 19.81 -12.82
C LEU A 774 -10.12 20.79 -12.35
N MET A 775 -9.30 20.37 -11.40
CA MET A 775 -8.29 21.21 -10.73
C MET A 775 -7.01 21.32 -11.56
N PHE A 776 -6.15 22.28 -11.24
CA PHE A 776 -4.85 22.51 -11.90
C PHE A 776 -3.69 22.35 -10.91
N ASP A 777 -2.46 22.44 -11.40
CA ASP A 777 -1.22 22.39 -10.59
C ASP A 777 -1.05 21.07 -9.82
N GLY A 778 -1.21 19.96 -10.55
CA GLY A 778 -1.12 18.62 -10.01
C GLY A 778 -0.68 17.60 -11.06
N ALA A 779 -0.75 16.32 -10.70
CA ALA A 779 -0.26 15.25 -11.55
C ALA A 779 -0.94 13.90 -11.29
N GLY A 780 -0.63 12.91 -12.12
CA GLY A 780 -0.83 11.50 -11.79
C GLY A 780 -0.15 11.14 -10.47
N ILE A 781 1.16 11.39 -10.39
CA ILE A 781 1.95 11.29 -9.14
C ILE A 781 2.65 12.61 -8.86
N TYR A 782 2.45 13.11 -7.65
CA TYR A 782 2.97 14.38 -7.15
C TYR A 782 3.84 14.15 -5.90
N THR A 783 4.95 14.87 -5.79
CA THR A 783 5.87 14.79 -4.64
C THR A 783 6.18 16.16 -4.04
N LEU A 784 6.45 16.20 -2.73
CA LEU A 784 6.87 17.41 -2.01
C LEU A 784 7.95 17.11 -0.94
N GLY A 785 8.97 17.98 -0.82
CA GLY A 785 9.99 17.92 0.24
C GLY A 785 11.07 16.81 0.16
N LEU A 786 11.90 16.70 1.20
CA LEU A 786 12.98 15.70 1.32
C LEU A 786 12.43 14.28 1.53
N GLN A 787 12.82 13.32 0.68
CA GLN A 787 12.31 11.94 0.73
C GLN A 787 13.39 10.88 0.40
N PRO A 788 14.41 10.70 1.25
CA PRO A 788 15.47 9.73 1.00
C PRO A 788 14.93 8.30 0.97
N GLY A 789 15.45 7.48 0.05
CA GLY A 789 15.04 6.08 -0.08
C GLY A 789 13.67 5.90 -0.74
N THR A 790 12.98 6.97 -1.12
CA THR A 790 11.70 6.88 -1.85
C THR A 790 11.92 6.44 -3.30
N VAL A 791 11.11 5.49 -3.73
CA VAL A 791 11.12 4.92 -5.08
C VAL A 791 9.71 4.98 -5.67
N ILE A 792 9.61 5.59 -6.85
CA ILE A 792 8.39 5.65 -7.66
C ILE A 792 8.69 4.86 -8.93
N SER A 793 8.17 3.64 -9.03
CA SER A 793 8.55 2.76 -10.13
C SER A 793 7.46 1.92 -10.76
N ASN A 794 7.60 1.56 -12.03
CA ASN A 794 6.69 0.61 -12.70
C ASN A 794 5.21 1.06 -12.68
N ASN A 795 4.93 2.36 -12.54
CA ASN A 795 3.56 2.87 -12.59
C ASN A 795 3.14 3.13 -14.03
N PHE A 796 1.86 2.93 -14.32
CA PHE A 796 1.23 3.33 -15.56
C PHE A 796 0.32 4.55 -15.31
N ILE A 797 0.73 5.70 -15.84
CA ILE A 797 0.04 6.98 -15.66
C ILE A 797 -0.47 7.42 -17.02
N HIS A 798 -1.79 7.51 -17.19
CA HIS A 798 -2.34 7.87 -18.49
C HIS A 798 -3.66 8.63 -18.45
N ASP A 799 -3.97 9.33 -19.54
CA ASP A 799 -5.18 10.15 -19.66
C ASP A 799 -5.29 11.23 -18.57
N VAL A 800 -4.16 11.80 -18.15
CA VAL A 800 -4.15 12.94 -17.22
C VAL A 800 -4.61 14.19 -17.97
N LYS A 801 -5.81 14.71 -17.66
CA LYS A 801 -6.50 15.61 -18.60
C LYS A 801 -5.93 17.03 -18.68
N ASN A 802 -5.78 17.71 -17.55
CA ASN A 802 -5.44 19.14 -17.52
C ASN A 802 -4.12 19.45 -16.79
N ALA A 803 -3.25 18.45 -16.60
CA ALA A 803 -1.98 18.66 -15.88
C ALA A 803 -0.90 17.62 -16.23
N HIS A 804 -0.07 17.23 -15.26
CA HIS A 804 1.20 16.55 -15.47
C HIS A 804 1.13 15.02 -15.24
N GLY A 805 2.02 14.27 -15.88
CA GLY A 805 2.21 12.85 -15.55
C GLY A 805 2.88 12.69 -14.18
N LEU A 806 4.13 13.15 -14.09
CA LEU A 806 4.93 13.20 -12.87
C LEU A 806 5.23 14.66 -12.50
N TYR A 807 5.14 14.99 -11.21
CA TYR A 807 5.44 16.33 -10.73
C TYR A 807 6.25 16.30 -9.44
N THR A 808 7.52 16.75 -9.52
CA THR A 808 8.35 17.07 -8.36
C THR A 808 8.17 18.54 -7.99
N ASP A 809 7.31 18.81 -7.02
CA ASP A 809 7.06 20.16 -6.51
C ASP A 809 8.10 20.54 -5.43
N GLU A 810 7.95 21.73 -4.85
CA GLU A 810 8.90 22.42 -3.99
C GLU A 810 9.63 21.51 -2.98
N GLY A 811 10.95 21.51 -3.11
CA GLY A 811 11.84 20.82 -2.18
C GLY A 811 11.95 19.31 -2.40
N SER A 812 11.26 18.74 -3.40
CA SER A 812 11.35 17.32 -3.76
C SER A 812 12.79 16.91 -4.04
N GLN A 813 13.34 16.00 -3.25
CA GLN A 813 14.74 15.60 -3.39
C GLN A 813 15.04 14.17 -2.94
N LEU A 814 16.06 13.59 -3.57
CA LEU A 814 16.57 12.23 -3.33
C LEU A 814 15.56 11.12 -3.67
N ILE A 815 14.72 11.35 -4.69
CA ILE A 815 13.71 10.40 -5.14
C ILE A 815 14.15 9.72 -6.44
N LEU A 816 13.96 8.40 -6.49
CA LEU A 816 14.15 7.60 -7.70
C LEU A 816 12.81 7.40 -8.41
N PHE A 817 12.75 7.82 -9.68
CA PHE A 817 11.66 7.58 -10.61
C PHE A 817 12.13 6.62 -11.70
N GLU A 818 11.68 5.36 -11.67
CA GLU A 818 12.21 4.33 -12.54
C GLU A 818 11.15 3.46 -13.21
N ASN A 819 11.29 3.11 -14.49
CA ASN A 819 10.38 2.19 -15.17
C ASN A 819 8.91 2.65 -15.23
N ASN A 820 8.62 3.95 -15.14
CA ASN A 820 7.26 4.45 -15.25
C ASN A 820 6.89 4.68 -16.72
N ILE A 821 5.62 4.45 -17.06
CA ILE A 821 5.04 4.82 -18.36
C ILE A 821 4.07 5.97 -18.11
N VAL A 822 4.33 7.10 -18.74
CA VAL A 822 3.48 8.28 -18.76
C VAL A 822 2.96 8.47 -20.18
N TYR A 823 1.64 8.41 -20.38
CA TYR A 823 1.02 8.42 -21.70
C TYR A 823 -0.21 9.34 -21.78
N GLY A 824 -0.31 10.18 -22.81
CA GLY A 824 -1.53 10.94 -23.08
C GLY A 824 -1.84 11.95 -21.98
N VAL A 825 -0.92 12.88 -21.73
CA VAL A 825 -1.04 13.88 -20.65
C VAL A 825 -1.29 15.29 -21.17
N GLY A 826 -2.10 16.05 -20.43
CA GLY A 826 -2.64 17.35 -20.81
C GLY A 826 -1.67 18.51 -20.79
N ASP A 827 -0.60 18.47 -20.00
CA ASP A 827 0.44 19.50 -19.99
C ASP A 827 1.84 18.87 -20.14
N CYS A 828 2.45 18.45 -19.03
CA CYS A 828 3.83 17.95 -19.03
C CYS A 828 3.91 16.45 -18.75
N ALA A 829 4.78 15.71 -19.44
CA ALA A 829 5.11 14.34 -19.01
C ALA A 829 5.80 14.36 -17.64
N TYR A 830 6.78 15.26 -17.48
CA TYR A 830 7.46 15.56 -16.23
C TYR A 830 7.51 17.07 -15.97
N GLN A 831 7.03 17.48 -14.80
CA GLN A 831 7.11 18.84 -14.29
C GLN A 831 8.06 18.91 -13.10
N HIS A 832 8.99 19.86 -13.13
CA HIS A 832 9.88 20.18 -12.03
C HIS A 832 9.64 21.62 -11.58
N HIS A 833 9.25 21.81 -10.32
CA HIS A 833 9.24 23.14 -9.73
C HIS A 833 10.65 23.54 -9.31
N HIS A 834 11.12 23.02 -8.17
CA HIS A 834 12.52 23.04 -7.74
C HIS A 834 12.80 21.93 -6.71
N GLY A 835 14.04 21.46 -6.64
CA GLY A 835 14.41 20.29 -5.86
C GLY A 835 15.78 19.74 -6.23
N TYR A 836 16.33 18.80 -5.45
CA TYR A 836 17.70 18.31 -5.67
C TYR A 836 17.79 16.80 -5.89
N ASN A 837 18.76 16.41 -6.69
CA ASN A 837 19.24 15.05 -6.82
C ASN A 837 18.15 13.99 -7.09
N ASN A 838 17.10 14.32 -7.84
CA ASN A 838 16.09 13.33 -8.26
C ASN A 838 16.58 12.58 -9.50
N ILE A 839 16.33 11.27 -9.58
CA ILE A 839 16.78 10.45 -10.70
C ILE A 839 15.57 9.92 -11.45
N PHE A 840 15.47 10.24 -12.73
CA PHE A 840 14.49 9.69 -13.65
C PHE A 840 15.21 8.75 -14.60
N ARG A 841 15.06 7.45 -14.38
CA ARG A 841 15.76 6.42 -15.14
C ARG A 841 14.81 5.46 -15.83
N ASN A 842 15.08 5.11 -17.08
CA ASN A 842 14.34 4.03 -17.75
C ASN A 842 12.81 4.24 -17.79
N ASN A 843 12.33 5.48 -17.96
CA ASN A 843 10.91 5.78 -18.08
C ASN A 843 10.50 5.95 -19.56
N ILE A 844 9.22 5.75 -19.86
CA ILE A 844 8.61 6.13 -21.15
C ILE A 844 7.74 7.36 -20.92
N PHE A 845 8.11 8.46 -21.56
CA PHE A 845 7.32 9.68 -21.65
C PHE A 845 6.73 9.79 -23.05
N ALA A 846 5.43 9.56 -23.17
CA ALA A 846 4.74 9.42 -24.44
C ALA A 846 3.54 10.37 -24.54
N ASP A 847 3.37 10.94 -25.74
CA ASP A 847 2.19 11.72 -26.10
C ASP A 847 1.80 12.83 -25.11
N ALA A 848 2.75 13.71 -24.81
CA ALA A 848 2.49 14.89 -23.98
C ALA A 848 2.01 16.07 -24.83
N ARG A 849 0.88 16.68 -24.45
CA ARG A 849 0.22 17.72 -25.25
C ARG A 849 1.02 19.01 -25.35
N VAL A 850 1.63 19.47 -24.24
CA VAL A 850 2.28 20.78 -24.18
C VAL A 850 3.80 20.64 -24.06
N ASN A 851 4.31 19.93 -23.05
CA ASN A 851 5.74 19.79 -22.80
C ASN A 851 6.12 18.34 -22.44
N TYR A 852 7.33 17.89 -22.75
CA TYR A 852 7.83 16.63 -22.18
C TYR A 852 8.44 16.89 -20.80
N VAL A 853 9.34 17.87 -20.70
CA VAL A 853 9.93 18.29 -19.44
C VAL A 853 9.78 19.79 -19.26
N ARG A 854 9.31 20.24 -18.10
CA ARG A 854 9.31 21.67 -17.76
C ARG A 854 10.02 21.89 -16.43
N ARG A 855 10.94 22.87 -16.41
CA ARG A 855 11.73 23.26 -15.24
C ARG A 855 11.40 24.70 -14.88
N LEU A 856 10.55 24.91 -13.87
CA LEU A 856 10.05 26.25 -13.53
C LEU A 856 11.13 27.13 -12.91
N ARG A 857 11.88 26.60 -11.94
CA ARG A 857 12.90 27.35 -11.20
C ARG A 857 14.26 26.67 -11.30
N GLU A 858 15.29 27.50 -11.25
CA GLU A 858 16.67 27.06 -11.20
C GLU A 858 17.12 26.86 -9.75
N ASP A 859 17.75 25.72 -9.52
CA ASP A 859 18.32 25.33 -8.23
C ASP A 859 19.79 25.69 -8.14
N GLU A 860 20.31 25.81 -6.91
CA GLU A 860 21.75 26.04 -6.65
C GLU A 860 22.57 24.75 -6.67
N LYS A 861 21.91 23.60 -6.77
CA LYS A 861 22.51 22.26 -6.85
C LYS A 861 21.92 21.50 -8.02
N GLN A 862 22.52 20.36 -8.32
CA GLN A 862 22.03 19.42 -9.33
C GLN A 862 20.55 19.07 -9.06
N SER A 863 19.64 19.48 -9.96
CA SER A 863 18.20 19.27 -9.79
C SER A 863 17.81 17.81 -9.99
N PHE A 864 18.12 17.28 -11.18
CA PHE A 864 17.73 15.92 -11.56
C PHE A 864 18.63 15.32 -12.66
N TRP A 865 18.54 14.01 -12.81
CA TRP A 865 19.07 13.24 -13.94
C TRP A 865 17.93 12.63 -14.74
N LEU A 866 18.01 12.74 -16.06
CA LEU A 866 17.19 12.00 -17.02
C LEU A 866 18.12 11.02 -17.75
N ASP A 867 18.08 9.77 -17.33
CA ASP A 867 19.01 8.71 -17.70
C ASP A 867 18.28 7.56 -18.41
N ARG A 868 18.62 7.27 -19.66
CA ARG A 868 18.01 6.16 -20.45
C ARG A 868 16.49 6.20 -20.48
N ASN A 869 15.86 7.35 -20.68
CA ASN A 869 14.41 7.45 -20.87
C ASN A 869 14.04 7.42 -22.35
N ILE A 870 12.83 6.98 -22.69
CA ILE A 870 12.26 7.11 -24.04
C ILE A 870 11.26 8.27 -24.05
N PHE A 871 11.48 9.23 -24.93
CA PHE A 871 10.56 10.32 -25.24
C PHE A 871 9.89 10.02 -26.58
N TRP A 872 8.64 9.58 -26.58
CA TRP A 872 7.84 9.48 -27.80
C TRP A 872 7.12 10.80 -28.07
N ILE A 873 7.70 11.58 -28.98
CA ILE A 873 7.35 12.96 -29.34
C ILE A 873 6.35 12.98 -30.50
N THR A 874 5.07 13.13 -30.18
CA THR A 874 3.93 13.26 -31.11
C THR A 874 3.53 14.73 -31.34
N GLY A 875 3.88 15.62 -30.41
CA GLY A 875 3.54 17.04 -30.41
C GLY A 875 4.36 17.83 -29.37
N GLY A 876 3.88 18.99 -28.94
CA GLY A 876 4.44 19.76 -27.81
C GLY A 876 5.87 20.28 -27.97
N ARG A 877 6.43 20.83 -26.88
CA ARG A 877 7.85 21.21 -26.72
C ARG A 877 8.59 20.13 -25.96
N VAL A 878 9.87 19.88 -26.27
CA VAL A 878 10.64 18.89 -25.51
C VAL A 878 10.96 19.44 -24.12
N LEU A 879 11.57 20.62 -24.05
CA LEU A 879 11.81 21.32 -22.79
C LEU A 879 11.14 22.70 -22.77
N ASN A 880 10.79 23.15 -21.57
CA ASN A 880 10.23 24.47 -21.30
C ASN A 880 10.68 24.98 -19.91
N GLY A 881 10.62 26.28 -19.68
CA GLY A 881 11.07 26.93 -18.45
C GLY A 881 12.53 27.39 -18.50
N SER A 882 13.20 27.43 -17.34
CA SER A 882 14.55 28.00 -17.19
C SER A 882 15.63 26.92 -17.28
N TRP A 883 16.69 27.12 -18.10
CA TRP A 883 17.70 26.08 -18.42
C TRP A 883 19.16 26.59 -18.42
N THR A 884 19.43 27.76 -17.84
CA THR A 884 20.68 28.53 -18.00
C THR A 884 21.83 28.08 -17.12
N ASN A 885 21.57 27.51 -15.95
CA ASN A 885 22.63 27.20 -14.96
C ASN A 885 23.35 25.85 -15.18
N GLY A 886 22.89 24.99 -16.10
CA GLY A 886 23.49 23.69 -16.38
C GLY A 886 23.42 22.64 -15.24
N LEU A 887 22.68 22.90 -14.16
CA LEU A 887 22.55 22.00 -13.00
C LEU A 887 21.47 20.94 -13.20
N TYR A 888 21.57 20.23 -14.31
CA TYR A 888 20.70 19.13 -14.73
C TYR A 888 21.52 18.19 -15.63
N LYS A 889 21.12 16.93 -15.74
CA LYS A 889 21.83 15.96 -16.58
C LYS A 889 20.87 15.15 -17.42
N PHE A 890 21.20 15.01 -18.70
CA PHE A 890 20.57 14.12 -19.65
C PHE A 890 21.65 13.19 -20.18
N THR A 891 21.39 11.89 -20.20
CA THR A 891 22.32 10.90 -20.74
C THR A 891 21.57 9.68 -21.26
N ASP A 892 22.01 9.19 -22.42
CA ASP A 892 21.57 7.94 -23.04
C ASP A 892 20.05 7.88 -23.29
N ASN A 893 19.36 9.04 -23.40
CA ASN A 893 17.93 9.06 -23.68
C ASN A 893 17.63 8.80 -25.15
N ILE A 894 16.43 8.30 -25.43
CA ILE A 894 15.97 8.00 -26.78
C ILE A 894 14.81 8.94 -27.12
N TYR A 895 14.90 9.58 -28.27
CA TYR A 895 13.92 10.53 -28.75
C TYR A 895 13.28 9.98 -30.03
N TRP A 896 12.04 9.48 -29.92
CA TRP A 896 11.27 8.97 -31.04
C TRP A 896 10.26 10.01 -31.50
N ILE A 897 10.47 10.55 -32.69
CA ILE A 897 9.75 11.73 -33.16
C ILE A 897 8.84 11.33 -34.31
N THR A 898 7.54 11.50 -34.13
CA THR A 898 6.51 11.08 -35.09
C THR A 898 5.64 12.23 -35.59
N ARG A 899 5.88 13.45 -35.10
CA ARG A 899 5.22 14.67 -35.57
C ARG A 899 5.73 15.11 -36.96
N GLY A 900 4.88 15.77 -37.74
CA GLY A 900 5.25 16.40 -39.02
C GLY A 900 6.35 17.47 -38.87
N THR A 901 6.94 17.88 -40.00
CA THR A 901 8.25 18.58 -40.21
C THR A 901 8.46 19.96 -39.54
N TYR A 902 8.01 20.19 -38.31
CA TYR A 902 8.36 21.37 -37.52
C TYR A 902 9.70 21.17 -36.77
N PRO A 903 10.60 22.17 -36.78
CA PRO A 903 11.88 22.07 -36.10
C PRO A 903 11.69 21.80 -34.59
N LEU A 904 12.49 20.87 -34.05
CA LEU A 904 12.54 20.61 -32.61
C LEU A 904 13.17 21.79 -31.88
N GLN A 905 12.40 22.38 -30.98
CA GLN A 905 12.89 23.33 -29.99
C GLN A 905 13.06 22.57 -28.68
N PHE A 906 14.33 22.37 -28.28
CA PHE A 906 14.67 21.88 -26.95
C PHE A 906 14.54 23.00 -25.92
N VAL A 907 14.89 24.25 -26.25
CA VAL A 907 14.73 25.43 -25.39
C VAL A 907 14.21 26.60 -26.24
N ASP A 908 13.69 27.67 -25.63
CA ASP A 908 13.22 28.92 -26.27
C ASP A 908 14.35 29.74 -26.94
N MET A 909 15.31 29.05 -27.56
CA MET A 909 16.40 29.64 -28.32
C MET A 909 16.09 29.58 -29.81
N THR A 910 16.42 30.66 -30.49
CA THR A 910 16.29 30.85 -31.94
C THR A 910 17.21 29.97 -32.79
N HIS A 911 18.07 29.14 -32.17
CA HIS A 911 19.07 28.28 -32.82
C HIS A 911 18.77 26.81 -32.53
N GLY A 912 17.83 26.27 -33.31
CA GLY A 912 17.20 24.98 -33.08
C GLY A 912 17.98 23.76 -33.57
N TRP A 913 17.30 22.61 -33.49
CA TRP A 913 17.76 21.26 -33.83
C TRP A 913 18.55 20.54 -32.75
N ILE A 914 18.42 19.22 -32.79
CA ILE A 914 19.05 18.30 -31.84
C ILE A 914 20.58 18.33 -31.89
N GLY A 915 21.15 18.51 -33.08
CA GLY A 915 22.60 18.63 -33.24
C GLY A 915 23.15 19.73 -32.35
N ASP A 916 22.40 20.82 -32.17
CA ASP A 916 22.78 21.92 -31.29
C ASP A 916 22.69 21.55 -29.81
N TRP A 917 21.69 20.76 -29.39
CA TRP A 917 21.60 20.23 -28.02
C TRP A 917 22.81 19.35 -27.67
N GLN A 918 23.22 18.47 -28.59
CA GLN A 918 24.43 17.68 -28.44
C GLN A 918 25.70 18.55 -28.57
N ASN A 919 25.77 19.51 -29.49
CA ASN A 919 26.93 20.40 -29.61
C ASN A 919 27.11 21.29 -28.37
N MET A 920 26.05 21.59 -27.63
CA MET A 920 26.08 22.27 -26.33
C MET A 920 26.56 21.38 -25.18
N GLY A 921 26.85 20.10 -25.44
CA GLY A 921 27.36 19.15 -24.45
C GLY A 921 26.27 18.40 -23.68
N HIS A 922 25.00 18.51 -24.07
CA HIS A 922 23.91 17.78 -23.45
C HIS A 922 23.69 16.43 -24.14
N ASP A 923 23.29 15.41 -23.37
CA ASP A 923 22.91 14.07 -23.85
C ASP A 923 23.78 13.51 -25.00
N GLN A 924 25.10 13.49 -24.79
CA GLN A 924 26.07 13.11 -25.82
C GLN A 924 25.86 11.69 -26.36
N ASN A 925 25.30 10.81 -25.53
CA ASN A 925 25.00 9.43 -25.88
C ASN A 925 23.53 9.22 -26.27
N GLY A 926 22.72 10.29 -26.27
CA GLY A 926 21.31 10.22 -26.62
C GLY A 926 21.10 9.85 -28.09
N MET A 927 20.00 9.15 -28.37
CA MET A 927 19.70 8.57 -29.69
C MET A 927 18.37 9.05 -30.25
N PHE A 928 18.32 9.23 -31.57
CA PHE A 928 17.13 9.56 -32.34
C PHE A 928 16.71 8.32 -33.11
N ALA A 929 15.86 7.49 -32.50
CA ALA A 929 15.49 6.22 -33.08
C ALA A 929 14.04 5.86 -32.76
N ASN A 930 13.46 5.05 -33.64
CA ASN A 930 12.22 4.36 -33.34
C ASN A 930 12.52 3.19 -32.38
N PRO A 931 11.94 3.14 -31.17
CA PRO A 931 12.12 2.05 -30.23
C PRO A 931 11.41 0.76 -30.67
N LEU A 932 10.69 0.77 -31.80
CA LEU A 932 9.95 -0.36 -32.34
C LEU A 932 8.86 -0.86 -31.38
N PHE A 933 8.14 0.08 -30.74
CA PHE A 933 6.95 -0.26 -29.97
C PHE A 933 5.94 -0.99 -30.87
N LYS A 934 5.31 -2.03 -30.33
CA LYS A 934 4.40 -2.92 -31.07
C LYS A 934 3.11 -2.22 -31.49
N ASP A 935 2.42 -1.55 -30.57
CA ASP A 935 1.19 -0.79 -30.86
C ASP A 935 0.96 0.32 -29.82
N PRO A 936 1.80 1.37 -29.84
CA PRO A 936 1.80 2.36 -28.76
C PRO A 936 0.56 3.28 -28.80
N GLN A 937 -0.20 3.33 -29.91
CA GLN A 937 -1.49 4.03 -29.97
C GLN A 937 -2.56 3.36 -29.13
N ASN A 938 -2.50 2.03 -29.02
CA ASN A 938 -3.36 1.23 -28.14
C ASN A 938 -2.68 0.86 -26.81
N ARG A 939 -1.69 1.67 -26.39
CA ARG A 939 -0.95 1.52 -25.13
C ARG A 939 -0.08 0.26 -25.02
N ASP A 940 0.22 -0.41 -26.14
CA ASP A 940 1.18 -1.53 -26.17
C ASP A 940 2.59 -1.00 -26.46
N PHE A 941 3.33 -0.72 -25.37
CA PHE A 941 4.73 -0.27 -25.40
C PHE A 941 5.74 -1.42 -25.41
N THR A 942 5.31 -2.67 -25.66
CA THR A 942 6.24 -3.78 -25.80
C THR A 942 7.13 -3.56 -27.03
N MET A 943 8.38 -4.02 -26.95
CA MET A 943 9.38 -3.85 -27.99
C MET A 943 10.24 -5.12 -28.13
N PRO A 944 10.76 -5.43 -29.34
CA PRO A 944 11.60 -6.59 -29.55
C PRO A 944 12.99 -6.41 -28.94
N ALA A 945 13.68 -7.52 -28.67
CA ALA A 945 15.02 -7.52 -28.05
C ALA A 945 16.09 -6.82 -28.91
N ASP A 946 15.90 -6.74 -30.22
CA ASP A 946 16.79 -6.05 -31.15
C ASP A 946 16.44 -4.56 -31.34
N SER A 947 15.46 -4.04 -30.60
CA SER A 947 15.11 -2.63 -30.56
C SER A 947 16.36 -1.77 -30.32
N PRO A 948 16.50 -0.62 -31.01
CA PRO A 948 17.55 0.35 -30.71
C PRO A 948 17.57 0.73 -29.23
N ALA A 949 16.39 0.82 -28.59
CA ALA A 949 16.29 1.18 -27.19
C ALA A 949 16.96 0.16 -26.27
N VAL A 950 16.67 -1.12 -26.49
CA VAL A 950 17.24 -2.23 -25.72
C VAL A 950 18.76 -2.31 -25.92
N LYS A 951 19.23 -2.13 -27.15
CA LYS A 951 20.68 -2.06 -27.46
C LYS A 951 21.40 -0.90 -26.76
N ALA A 952 20.70 0.21 -26.52
CA ALA A 952 21.19 1.36 -25.76
C ALA A 952 21.08 1.18 -24.23
N GLY A 953 20.64 0.01 -23.76
CA GLY A 953 20.55 -0.32 -22.34
C GLY A 953 19.22 0.05 -21.67
N PHE A 954 18.19 0.44 -22.45
CA PHE A 954 16.83 0.56 -21.93
C PHE A 954 16.29 -0.83 -21.57
N LYS A 955 15.74 -0.98 -20.37
CA LYS A 955 15.06 -2.20 -19.92
C LYS A 955 13.56 -2.12 -20.29
N PRO A 956 13.00 -3.06 -21.07
CA PRO A 956 11.58 -3.07 -21.38
C PRO A 956 10.69 -3.02 -20.13
N ILE A 957 9.60 -2.27 -20.21
CA ILE A 957 8.62 -2.12 -19.13
C ILE A 957 7.35 -2.87 -19.51
N TYR A 958 6.81 -3.62 -18.55
CA TYR A 958 5.69 -4.54 -18.74
C TYR A 958 4.44 -4.05 -18.01
N LEU A 959 3.41 -3.67 -18.77
CA LEU A 959 2.17 -3.09 -18.24
C LEU A 959 1.27 -4.08 -17.53
N GLU A 960 1.40 -5.39 -17.81
CA GLU A 960 0.54 -6.43 -17.23
C GLU A 960 0.63 -6.52 -15.69
N ASN A 961 1.62 -5.87 -15.10
CA ASN A 961 1.83 -5.83 -13.66
C ASN A 961 1.22 -4.60 -12.99
N ALA A 962 0.76 -3.59 -13.75
CA ALA A 962 0.19 -2.37 -13.21
C ALA A 962 -1.29 -2.57 -12.83
N GLY A 963 -1.70 -1.96 -11.71
CA GLY A 963 -3.06 -2.05 -11.19
C GLY A 963 -3.28 -3.25 -10.25
N PRO A 964 -4.55 -3.50 -9.85
CA PRO A 964 -4.90 -4.50 -8.84
C PRO A 964 -4.55 -5.93 -9.22
N ILE A 965 -3.91 -6.63 -8.29
CA ILE A 965 -3.72 -8.09 -8.35
C ILE A 965 -4.96 -8.76 -7.78
N LYS A 966 -5.50 -9.76 -8.49
CA LYS A 966 -6.67 -10.53 -8.06
C LYS A 966 -6.33 -11.70 -7.16
#